data_AF-A0A520CC92-F1
#
_entry.id   AF-A0A520CC92-F1
#
_cell.length_a   1.000
_cell.length_b   1.000
_cell.length_c   1.000
_cell.angle_alpha   90.00
_cell.angle_beta   90.00
_cell.angle_gamma   90.00
#
_symmetry.space_group_name_H-M   'P 1'
#
loop_
_entity.id
_entity.type
_entity.pdbx_description
1 polymer ?
#
loop_
_entity_poly.entity_id
_entity_poly.type
_entity_poly.pdbx_seq_one_letter_code
_entity_poly.pdbx_strand_id
1 'polypeptide(L)'
;MADPSLIDATTRIGPSPALRVSVRALCEFGAKAGDLDFRFAPAPTAQEGIAGHQWVQGRRGPAYRSEVSVAVGFEGLLVRGRADGFEAAEDTGTGRARVEEIKTFRGDFDAIRHNHRALHLAQARTYGWMLCERHDLAEIDVALVYLDIATNEETVVEARCRRDDLRADFESLCRRFVHWALQEGRHRGDLARALEGLAFPHAGFRSGQRELAESVYRAATSRRCLIAQAPTGIGKTVATIFPLLRGWASQKTDKLFFLTAKTSGRGVALEALDLLARTASGVPLRVVELAAREKVCEYPGRACNGEACPLARGFYDRLPAARDQAVATPRLTVPATRDVACSHAVCPYFLAQEMVRWADVVVADYNYYFDTSAFLFALTRQEDWRVAVLVDEAHNLLDRARGMYSAELRAGDVEAARRLAPAHVRPAVARVRREWRASQQAQVTDHAALDEVPEGLRDALRDVVAVLADHFAASASASAGTLPDVATAQAPLQRFFFDALQFTRLCAGSLAGHSVFESVRGGEGPREADAIAIRNLVPAPFLQRRFAASMTTVCFSGTIAPFAFYRDMLGLPGDAGELEVASPFRTAQLEVRIAADLSTRFRDRARSMGRLVDLVAAQFERRPGNYLVFLSSFEFLAAAHARFARRHPAIATWTQSSAMREAERDAFVARFRPGGRGVGFAVLGGAFGEGVDLPGERLIGVFIASLGLPQHDARNEAMRERIATRFGGDGHAYTYLYPGLRKVVQAAGRVIRTEDDTGVLWLLDDRFARPEVRRLLPPWWHVEVVDARLCETEAAPAYRPLPVPP
;
A
#
# COMPACT_ATOMS: atom_id res chain seq x y z
N MET A 1 -12.36 -22.27 23.72
CA MET A 1 -13.52 -23.14 23.44
C MET A 1 -14.52 -22.86 24.54
N ALA A 2 -15.60 -22.13 24.24
CA ALA A 2 -16.60 -21.75 25.23
C ALA A 2 -17.73 -22.78 25.23
N ASP A 3 -18.08 -23.21 26.42
CA ASP A 3 -19.15 -24.14 26.75
C ASP A 3 -20.53 -23.56 26.33
N PRO A 4 -21.34 -24.26 25.51
CA PRO A 4 -22.66 -23.80 25.07
C PRO A 4 -23.74 -23.81 26.16
N SER A 5 -23.44 -24.26 27.39
CA SER A 5 -24.46 -24.61 28.40
C SER A 5 -24.91 -23.48 29.37
N LEU A 6 -24.48 -22.23 29.17
CA LEU A 6 -24.89 -21.09 30.03
C LEU A 6 -25.67 -20.02 29.24
N ILE A 7 -26.74 -20.43 28.57
CA ILE A 7 -27.81 -19.53 28.10
C ILE A 7 -28.99 -19.70 29.07
N ASP A 8 -29.15 -18.73 29.96
CA ASP A 8 -30.29 -18.66 30.88
C ASP A 8 -31.62 -18.56 30.10
N ALA A 9 -32.57 -19.41 30.48
CA ALA A 9 -33.69 -19.86 29.66
C ALA A 9 -34.95 -19.00 29.83
N THR A 10 -34.87 -17.69 29.60
CA THR A 10 -36.04 -16.79 29.68
C THR A 10 -36.27 -15.90 28.46
N THR A 11 -35.48 -16.04 27.39
CA THR A 11 -35.74 -15.28 26.14
C THR A 11 -36.65 -16.09 25.21
N ARG A 12 -37.86 -15.58 24.91
CA ARG A 12 -38.70 -16.11 23.82
C ARG A 12 -38.01 -15.89 22.48
N ILE A 13 -37.18 -16.83 22.06
CA ILE A 13 -36.56 -16.82 20.73
C ILE A 13 -37.56 -17.51 19.78
N GLY A 14 -38.20 -16.74 18.90
CA GLY A 14 -38.91 -17.24 17.73
C GLY A 14 -37.95 -17.96 16.75
N PRO A 15 -38.34 -18.24 15.49
CA PRO A 15 -37.47 -18.95 14.56
C PRO A 15 -36.08 -18.27 14.45
N SER A 16 -35.03 -19.09 14.27
CA SER A 16 -33.62 -18.70 14.41
C SER A 16 -33.31 -17.36 13.71
N PRO A 17 -32.74 -16.35 14.40
CA PRO A 17 -32.57 -15.01 13.84
C PRO A 17 -31.59 -15.03 12.66
N ALA A 18 -32.02 -14.48 11.53
CA ALA A 18 -31.30 -14.44 10.26
C ALA A 18 -30.10 -13.47 10.25
N LEU A 19 -30.08 -12.48 11.14
CA LEU A 19 -29.01 -11.49 11.28
C LEU A 19 -28.48 -11.46 12.71
N ARG A 20 -27.17 -11.22 12.87
CA ARG A 20 -26.50 -11.11 14.17
C ARG A 20 -25.52 -9.95 14.17
N VAL A 21 -25.48 -9.17 15.24
CA VAL A 21 -24.54 -8.04 15.40
C VAL A 21 -24.13 -7.88 16.86
N SER A 22 -22.90 -7.43 17.10
CA SER A 22 -22.49 -7.03 18.44
C SER A 22 -22.99 -5.62 18.77
N VAL A 23 -23.23 -5.32 20.05
CA VAL A 23 -23.58 -3.95 20.50
C VAL A 23 -22.55 -2.94 20.00
N ARG A 24 -21.25 -3.28 20.09
CA ARG A 24 -20.16 -2.46 19.58
C ARG A 24 -20.31 -2.15 18.09
N ALA A 25 -20.48 -3.18 17.25
CA ALA A 25 -20.59 -2.99 15.80
C ALA A 25 -21.87 -2.24 15.40
N LEU A 26 -22.98 -2.49 16.10
CA LEU A 26 -24.24 -1.78 15.90
C LEU A 26 -24.08 -0.28 16.17
N CYS A 27 -23.44 0.09 17.29
CA CYS A 27 -23.19 1.48 17.65
C CYS A 27 -22.17 2.12 16.70
N GLU A 28 -21.09 1.42 16.33
CA GLU A 28 -20.09 1.91 15.37
C GLU A 28 -20.69 2.22 13.99
N PHE A 29 -21.73 1.47 13.60
CA PHE A 29 -22.48 1.68 12.36
C PHE A 29 -23.47 2.85 12.47
N GLY A 30 -24.30 2.86 13.51
CA GLY A 30 -25.51 3.70 13.56
C GLY A 30 -25.42 4.94 14.45
N ALA A 31 -24.43 5.05 15.33
CA ALA A 31 -24.37 6.07 16.39
C ALA A 31 -23.23 7.09 16.23
N LYS A 32 -22.39 6.99 15.18
CA LYS A 32 -21.40 8.04 14.89
C LYS A 32 -22.12 9.33 14.53
N ALA A 33 -21.74 10.43 15.17
CA ALA A 33 -22.33 11.76 14.99
C ALA A 33 -21.26 12.84 15.07
N GLY A 34 -21.57 14.03 14.54
CA GLY A 34 -20.72 15.21 14.59
C GLY A 34 -19.53 15.19 13.62
N ASP A 35 -18.46 15.82 14.06
CA ASP A 35 -17.29 16.10 13.22
C ASP A 35 -16.44 14.85 12.96
N LEU A 36 -15.92 14.77 11.75
CA LEU A 36 -14.70 14.02 11.47
C LEU A 36 -13.55 14.75 12.17
N ASP A 37 -12.78 14.03 12.96
CA ASP A 37 -11.60 14.56 13.61
C ASP A 37 -10.47 13.52 13.53
N PHE A 38 -9.43 13.87 12.78
CA PHE A 38 -8.23 13.07 12.55
C PHE A 38 -7.00 13.64 13.27
N ARG A 39 -7.19 14.45 14.33
CA ARG A 39 -6.09 14.82 15.24
C ARG A 39 -5.45 13.56 15.83
N PHE A 40 -4.23 13.66 16.33
CA PHE A 40 -3.63 12.57 17.10
C PHE A 40 -4.30 12.52 18.49
N ALA A 41 -4.65 11.33 18.96
CA ALA A 41 -5.04 11.10 20.35
C ALA A 41 -4.22 9.92 20.87
N PRO A 42 -3.51 10.06 22.01
CA PRO A 42 -2.89 8.93 22.67
C PRO A 42 -3.97 7.91 23.03
N ALA A 43 -3.74 6.66 22.67
CA ALA A 43 -4.64 5.57 23.03
C ALA A 43 -3.85 4.54 23.85
N PRO A 44 -4.45 3.99 24.91
CA PRO A 44 -3.93 2.82 25.60
C PRO A 44 -3.64 1.67 24.62
N THR A 45 -2.61 0.89 24.91
CA THR A 45 -2.47 -0.43 24.29
C THR A 45 -3.63 -1.35 24.72
N ALA A 46 -3.89 -2.40 23.96
CA ALA A 46 -4.94 -3.37 24.31
C ALA A 46 -4.73 -4.00 25.70
N GLN A 47 -3.47 -4.23 26.10
CA GLN A 47 -3.14 -4.77 27.42
C GLN A 47 -3.41 -3.76 28.54
N GLU A 48 -3.00 -2.50 28.35
CA GLU A 48 -3.29 -1.42 29.32
C GLU A 48 -4.80 -1.18 29.44
N GLY A 49 -5.53 -1.27 28.34
CA GLY A 49 -6.99 -1.18 28.35
C GLY A 49 -7.63 -2.29 29.19
N ILE A 50 -7.21 -3.54 29.01
CA ILE A 50 -7.71 -4.68 29.80
C ILE A 50 -7.37 -4.51 31.29
N ALA A 51 -6.13 -4.13 31.60
CA ALA A 51 -5.70 -3.89 32.98
C ALA A 51 -6.50 -2.76 33.64
N GLY A 52 -6.79 -1.68 32.89
CA GLY A 52 -7.62 -0.57 33.35
C GLY A 52 -9.06 -1.01 33.67
N HIS A 53 -9.68 -1.82 32.81
CA HIS A 53 -11.02 -2.38 33.09
C HIS A 53 -11.01 -3.23 34.37
N GLN A 54 -10.03 -4.13 34.50
CA GLN A 54 -9.88 -4.98 35.69
C GLN A 54 -9.66 -4.16 36.96
N TRP A 55 -8.90 -3.06 36.88
CA TRP A 55 -8.64 -2.17 38.00
C TRP A 55 -9.93 -1.46 38.47
N VAL A 56 -10.75 -0.94 37.55
CA VAL A 56 -12.03 -0.30 37.89
C VAL A 56 -12.98 -1.32 38.51
N GLN A 57 -13.13 -2.49 37.88
CA GLN A 57 -14.00 -3.56 38.36
C GLN A 57 -13.59 -4.06 39.76
N GLY A 58 -12.28 -4.18 40.03
CA GLY A 58 -11.76 -4.62 41.33
C GLY A 58 -11.99 -3.66 42.50
N ARG A 59 -12.37 -2.41 42.21
CA ARG A 59 -12.72 -1.40 43.22
C ARG A 59 -14.22 -1.34 43.54
N ARG A 60 -15.05 -2.06 42.80
CA ARG A 60 -16.50 -2.12 43.03
C ARG A 60 -16.83 -3.12 44.14
N GLY A 61 -18.01 -2.99 44.73
CA GLY A 61 -18.45 -3.82 45.87
C GLY A 61 -18.73 -5.29 45.49
N PRO A 62 -18.91 -6.19 46.46
CA PRO A 62 -19.11 -7.63 46.21
C PRO A 62 -20.39 -7.97 45.43
N ALA A 63 -21.37 -7.05 45.38
CA ALA A 63 -22.60 -7.21 44.61
C ALA A 63 -22.46 -6.79 43.13
N TYR A 64 -21.33 -6.19 42.75
CA TYR A 64 -21.04 -5.80 41.37
C TYR A 64 -20.80 -7.02 40.49
N ARG A 65 -21.54 -7.12 39.40
CA ARG A 65 -21.32 -8.15 38.37
C ARG A 65 -20.54 -7.56 37.22
N SER A 66 -19.31 -8.04 37.01
CA SER A 66 -18.49 -7.67 35.85
C SER A 66 -18.83 -8.50 34.61
N GLU A 67 -18.57 -7.94 33.42
CA GLU A 67 -18.63 -8.64 32.14
C GLU A 67 -19.99 -9.33 31.85
N VAL A 68 -21.10 -8.62 32.10
CA VAL A 68 -22.46 -9.17 32.01
C VAL A 68 -22.90 -9.37 30.56
N SER A 69 -23.04 -10.63 30.16
CA SER A 69 -23.47 -10.98 28.80
C SER A 69 -24.96 -10.73 28.59
N VAL A 70 -25.31 -9.99 27.54
CA VAL A 70 -26.68 -9.62 27.17
C VAL A 70 -27.00 -9.96 25.72
N ALA A 71 -28.25 -10.31 25.46
CA ALA A 71 -28.74 -10.64 24.12
C ALA A 71 -30.23 -10.30 24.01
N VAL A 72 -30.62 -9.59 22.96
CA VAL A 72 -32.03 -9.29 22.66
C VAL A 72 -32.28 -9.35 21.15
N GLY A 73 -33.49 -9.79 20.77
CA GLY A 73 -33.95 -9.84 19.39
C GLY A 73 -34.76 -8.60 18.98
N PHE A 74 -34.60 -8.13 17.75
CA PHE A 74 -35.37 -7.05 17.15
C PHE A 74 -35.58 -7.34 15.65
N GLU A 75 -36.83 -7.49 15.18
CA GLU A 75 -37.15 -7.69 13.75
C GLU A 75 -36.27 -8.74 13.02
N GLY A 76 -35.97 -9.87 13.67
CA GLY A 76 -35.11 -10.93 13.10
C GLY A 76 -33.59 -10.70 13.21
N LEU A 77 -33.17 -9.55 13.76
CA LEU A 77 -31.80 -9.27 14.20
C LEU A 77 -31.61 -9.72 15.64
N LEU A 78 -30.51 -10.42 15.92
CA LEU A 78 -30.05 -10.71 17.27
C LEU A 78 -28.87 -9.80 17.62
N VAL A 79 -29.08 -8.91 18.59
CA VAL A 79 -28.02 -8.05 19.11
C VAL A 79 -27.46 -8.68 20.37
N ARG A 80 -26.13 -8.82 20.44
CA ARG A 80 -25.43 -9.38 21.60
C ARG A 80 -24.31 -8.49 22.06
N GLY A 81 -24.01 -8.51 23.34
CA GLY A 81 -22.85 -7.81 23.85
C GLY A 81 -22.57 -8.20 25.28
N ARG A 82 -21.62 -7.48 25.86
CA ARG A 82 -21.16 -7.72 27.22
C ARG A 82 -20.93 -6.36 27.87
N ALA A 83 -21.79 -6.01 28.79
CA ALA A 83 -21.64 -4.79 29.57
C ALA A 83 -20.47 -4.96 30.53
N ASP A 84 -19.68 -3.92 30.75
CA ASP A 84 -18.51 -4.00 31.62
C ASP A 84 -18.92 -4.22 33.10
N GLY A 85 -20.08 -3.68 33.51
CA GLY A 85 -20.60 -3.81 34.87
C GLY A 85 -22.12 -3.70 35.01
N PHE A 86 -22.68 -4.36 36.04
CA PHE A 86 -24.08 -4.21 36.45
C PHE A 86 -24.25 -4.41 37.97
N GLU A 87 -25.04 -3.53 38.60
CA GLU A 87 -25.50 -3.63 39.99
C GLU A 87 -27.03 -3.61 40.02
N ALA A 88 -27.63 -4.51 40.81
CA ALA A 88 -29.09 -4.55 40.96
C ALA A 88 -29.57 -3.43 41.89
N ALA A 89 -30.84 -3.04 41.77
CA ALA A 89 -31.41 -1.95 42.56
C ALA A 89 -31.24 -2.12 44.07
N GLU A 90 -31.42 -3.35 44.56
CA GLU A 90 -31.27 -3.74 45.96
C GLU A 90 -29.84 -3.62 46.50
N ASP A 91 -28.85 -3.67 45.61
CA ASP A 91 -27.43 -3.63 45.96
C ASP A 91 -26.83 -2.22 45.85
N THR A 92 -27.55 -1.29 45.20
CA THR A 92 -27.12 0.10 45.07
C THR A 92 -27.54 0.95 46.27
N GLY A 93 -26.69 1.88 46.69
CA GLY A 93 -27.06 2.88 47.69
C GLY A 93 -28.18 3.85 47.26
N THR A 94 -28.54 3.85 45.97
CA THR A 94 -29.58 4.69 45.38
C THR A 94 -30.94 4.00 45.27
N GLY A 95 -31.00 2.68 45.49
CA GLY A 95 -32.19 1.86 45.29
C GLY A 95 -32.58 1.67 43.82
N ARG A 96 -31.65 1.88 42.88
CA ARG A 96 -31.90 1.79 41.43
C ARG A 96 -30.79 0.99 40.76
N ALA A 97 -31.17 0.12 39.83
CA ALA A 97 -30.19 -0.67 39.10
C ALA A 97 -29.27 0.25 38.29
N ARG A 98 -28.01 -0.17 38.14
CA ARG A 98 -26.96 0.60 37.46
C ARG A 98 -26.20 -0.27 36.48
N VAL A 99 -25.99 0.23 35.26
CA VAL A 99 -25.09 -0.37 34.27
C VAL A 99 -23.86 0.50 34.08
N GLU A 100 -22.70 -0.13 33.95
CA GLU A 100 -21.43 0.55 33.66
C GLU A 100 -20.86 0.11 32.31
N GLU A 101 -20.35 1.09 31.56
CA GLU A 101 -19.48 0.90 30.41
C GLU A 101 -18.17 1.65 30.66
N ILE A 102 -17.05 0.93 30.63
CA ILE A 102 -15.73 1.43 30.99
C ILE A 102 -14.96 1.78 29.72
N LYS A 103 -14.25 2.91 29.76
CA LYS A 103 -13.39 3.40 28.66
C LYS A 103 -12.07 3.87 29.24
N THR A 104 -10.98 3.35 28.70
CA THR A 104 -9.63 3.78 29.07
C THR A 104 -9.11 4.80 28.09
N PHE A 105 -8.44 5.83 28.61
CA PHE A 105 -7.83 6.89 27.80
C PHE A 105 -6.55 7.40 28.47
N ARG A 106 -5.85 8.33 27.81
CA ARG A 106 -4.69 9.04 28.35
C ARG A 106 -4.85 10.53 28.11
N GLY A 107 -4.52 11.33 29.12
CA GLY A 107 -4.47 12.78 29.02
C GLY A 107 -5.77 13.44 29.48
N ASP A 108 -6.15 14.54 28.85
CA ASP A 108 -7.30 15.33 29.26
C ASP A 108 -8.63 14.68 28.82
N PHE A 109 -9.56 14.53 29.77
CA PHE A 109 -10.90 14.01 29.52
C PHE A 109 -11.60 14.84 28.43
N ASP A 110 -11.47 16.17 28.48
CA ASP A 110 -12.09 17.11 27.52
C ASP A 110 -11.49 17.06 26.12
N ALA A 111 -10.35 16.40 25.95
CA ALA A 111 -9.78 16.07 24.65
C ALA A 111 -10.46 14.88 23.97
N ILE A 112 -11.24 14.07 24.69
CA ILE A 112 -11.95 12.93 24.10
C ILE A 112 -13.00 13.46 23.15
N ARG A 113 -12.79 13.17 21.86
CA ARG A 113 -13.60 13.69 20.74
C ARG A 113 -15.09 13.43 20.95
N HIS A 114 -15.91 14.41 20.62
CA HIS A 114 -17.36 14.34 20.78
C HIS A 114 -17.97 13.12 20.07
N ASN A 115 -17.51 12.80 18.85
CA ASN A 115 -17.98 11.63 18.11
C ASN A 115 -17.66 10.29 18.81
N HIS A 116 -16.54 10.18 19.54
CA HIS A 116 -16.20 9.00 20.34
C HIS A 116 -17.05 8.94 21.61
N ARG A 117 -17.26 10.09 22.29
CA ARG A 117 -18.16 10.16 23.46
C ARG A 117 -19.59 9.74 23.09
N ALA A 118 -20.10 10.23 21.94
CA ALA A 118 -21.41 9.83 21.42
C ALA A 118 -21.50 8.30 21.17
N LEU A 119 -20.44 7.71 20.61
CA LEU A 119 -20.37 6.26 20.40
C LEU A 119 -20.35 5.47 21.72
N HIS A 120 -19.56 5.91 22.70
CA HIS A 120 -19.49 5.26 24.01
C HIS A 120 -20.85 5.33 24.72
N LEU A 121 -21.50 6.51 24.69
CA LEU A 121 -22.84 6.70 25.25
C LEU A 121 -23.88 5.80 24.59
N ALA A 122 -23.84 5.66 23.27
CA ALA A 122 -24.75 4.75 22.56
C ALA A 122 -24.56 3.28 22.99
N GLN A 123 -23.32 2.85 23.25
CA GLN A 123 -23.03 1.51 23.78
C GLN A 123 -23.62 1.33 25.19
N ALA A 124 -23.35 2.25 26.10
CA ALA A 124 -23.85 2.19 27.48
C ALA A 124 -25.39 2.22 27.53
N ARG A 125 -26.03 3.10 26.75
CA ARG A 125 -27.49 3.18 26.63
C ARG A 125 -28.10 1.90 26.04
N THR A 126 -27.44 1.30 25.06
CA THR A 126 -27.86 0.01 24.50
C THR A 126 -27.84 -1.09 25.56
N TYR A 127 -26.78 -1.16 26.38
CA TYR A 127 -26.73 -2.10 27.50
C TYR A 127 -27.79 -1.80 28.56
N GLY A 128 -28.02 -0.52 28.87
CA GLY A 128 -29.11 -0.08 29.75
C GLY A 128 -30.46 -0.60 29.30
N TRP A 129 -30.80 -0.43 28.00
CA TRP A 129 -32.04 -0.99 27.44
C TRP A 129 -32.11 -2.52 27.60
N MET A 130 -31.04 -3.24 27.24
CA MET A 130 -31.02 -4.71 27.31
C MET A 130 -31.22 -5.22 28.73
N LEU A 131 -30.69 -4.51 29.72
CA LEU A 131 -30.84 -4.86 31.14
C LEU A 131 -32.21 -4.46 31.68
N CYS A 132 -32.78 -3.32 31.26
CA CYS A 132 -34.18 -2.99 31.55
C CYS A 132 -35.13 -4.06 31.01
N GLU A 133 -34.89 -4.56 29.80
CA GLU A 133 -35.70 -5.62 29.19
C GLU A 133 -35.55 -6.95 29.95
N ARG A 134 -34.32 -7.33 30.31
CA ARG A 134 -34.03 -8.58 31.03
C ARG A 134 -34.61 -8.61 32.44
N HIS A 135 -34.53 -7.50 33.16
CA HIS A 135 -34.87 -7.40 34.58
C HIS A 135 -36.22 -6.70 34.83
N ASP A 136 -36.97 -6.42 33.76
CA ASP A 136 -38.26 -5.71 33.79
C ASP A 136 -38.23 -4.37 34.56
N LEU A 137 -37.18 -3.57 34.33
CA LEU A 137 -36.96 -2.31 35.04
C LEU A 137 -37.63 -1.15 34.28
N ALA A 138 -38.35 -0.28 34.99
CA ALA A 138 -38.91 0.94 34.40
C ALA A 138 -37.82 1.99 34.08
N GLU A 139 -36.71 1.96 34.83
CA GLU A 139 -35.59 2.88 34.71
C GLU A 139 -34.28 2.25 35.18
N ILE A 140 -33.16 2.80 34.74
CA ILE A 140 -31.81 2.37 35.10
C ILE A 140 -30.86 3.57 35.08
N ASP A 141 -29.89 3.59 35.99
CA ASP A 141 -28.79 4.55 35.95
C ASP A 141 -27.72 4.03 34.96
N VAL A 142 -27.45 4.79 33.90
CA VAL A 142 -26.45 4.45 32.87
C VAL A 142 -25.19 5.25 33.14
N ALA A 143 -24.10 4.56 33.47
CA ALA A 143 -22.82 5.18 33.81
C ALA A 143 -21.74 4.86 32.76
N LEU A 144 -21.17 5.91 32.17
CA LEU A 144 -19.92 5.84 31.41
C LEU A 144 -18.75 6.16 32.34
N VAL A 145 -17.85 5.20 32.53
CA VAL A 145 -16.68 5.36 33.39
C VAL A 145 -15.45 5.54 32.52
N TYR A 146 -14.84 6.71 32.57
CA TYR A 146 -13.58 7.00 31.88
C TYR A 146 -12.42 6.91 32.87
N LEU A 147 -11.47 6.02 32.60
CA LEU A 147 -10.25 5.86 33.38
C LEU A 147 -9.05 6.45 32.62
N ASP A 148 -8.40 7.45 33.21
CA ASP A 148 -7.06 7.84 32.77
C ASP A 148 -6.05 6.83 33.31
N ILE A 149 -5.43 6.05 32.42
CA ILE A 149 -4.48 5.01 32.81
C ILE A 149 -3.13 5.55 33.29
N ALA A 150 -2.86 6.85 33.14
CA ALA A 150 -1.65 7.48 33.65
C ALA A 150 -1.81 7.91 35.11
N THR A 151 -2.96 8.47 35.49
CA THR A 151 -3.22 8.99 36.84
C THR A 151 -4.06 8.05 37.70
N ASN A 152 -4.72 7.06 37.08
CA ASN A 152 -5.77 6.23 37.68
C ASN A 152 -6.96 7.04 38.21
N GLU A 153 -7.24 8.20 37.58
CA GLU A 153 -8.41 9.02 37.91
C GLU A 153 -9.64 8.53 37.11
N GLU A 154 -10.77 8.37 37.82
CA GLU A 154 -12.06 8.00 37.23
C GLU A 154 -12.92 9.25 37.01
N THR A 155 -13.36 9.47 35.77
CA THR A 155 -14.42 10.44 35.45
C THR A 155 -15.69 9.67 35.09
N VAL A 156 -16.76 9.87 35.85
CA VAL A 156 -18.05 9.19 35.65
C VAL A 156 -19.07 10.15 35.06
N VAL A 157 -19.61 9.80 33.90
CA VAL A 157 -20.76 10.48 33.30
C VAL A 157 -21.97 9.58 33.47
N GLU A 158 -22.87 9.96 34.37
CA GLU A 158 -24.05 9.17 34.73
C GLU A 158 -25.33 9.91 34.35
N ALA A 159 -26.32 9.16 33.84
CA ALA A 159 -27.65 9.68 33.59
C ALA A 159 -28.72 8.64 33.93
N ARG A 160 -29.76 9.08 34.65
CA ARG A 160 -30.99 8.32 34.84
C ARG A 160 -31.73 8.23 33.51
N CYS A 161 -32.01 7.00 33.08
CA CYS A 161 -32.65 6.75 31.80
C CYS A 161 -33.92 5.91 31.98
N ARG A 162 -35.00 6.30 31.29
CA ARG A 162 -36.24 5.52 31.27
C ARG A 162 -36.13 4.39 30.23
N ARG A 163 -36.76 3.26 30.51
CA ARG A 163 -36.80 2.11 29.59
C ARG A 163 -37.29 2.50 28.19
N ASP A 164 -38.32 3.33 28.10
CA ASP A 164 -38.93 3.73 26.82
C ASP A 164 -37.96 4.54 25.95
N ASP A 165 -37.21 5.47 26.54
CA ASP A 165 -36.21 6.29 25.82
C ASP A 165 -35.05 5.41 25.31
N LEU A 166 -34.54 4.53 26.17
CA LEU A 166 -33.47 3.60 25.81
C LEU A 166 -33.92 2.61 24.73
N ARG A 167 -35.18 2.17 24.79
CA ARG A 167 -35.81 1.33 23.77
C ARG A 167 -35.89 2.05 22.42
N ALA A 168 -36.38 3.28 22.40
CA ALA A 168 -36.50 4.05 21.16
C ALA A 168 -35.13 4.24 20.46
N ASP A 169 -34.08 4.53 21.24
CA ASP A 169 -32.71 4.64 20.73
C ASP A 169 -32.20 3.32 20.16
N PHE A 170 -32.35 2.22 20.93
CA PHE A 170 -31.94 0.90 20.50
C PHE A 170 -32.65 0.45 19.21
N GLU A 171 -33.96 0.61 19.15
CA GLU A 171 -34.77 0.25 17.97
C GLU A 171 -34.39 1.10 16.76
N SER A 172 -34.04 2.37 16.95
CA SER A 172 -33.54 3.25 15.88
C SER A 172 -32.21 2.73 15.29
N LEU A 173 -31.26 2.37 16.14
CA LEU A 173 -29.99 1.77 15.71
C LEU A 173 -30.22 0.45 14.97
N CYS A 174 -31.08 -0.41 15.51
CA CYS A 174 -31.41 -1.69 14.89
C CYS A 174 -32.07 -1.52 13.53
N ARG A 175 -33.05 -0.63 13.39
CA ARG A 175 -33.71 -0.35 12.09
C ARG A 175 -32.72 0.10 11.02
N ARG A 176 -31.80 1.01 11.36
CA ARG A 176 -30.72 1.45 10.43
C ARG A 176 -29.85 0.27 10.00
N PHE A 177 -29.45 -0.58 10.95
CA PHE A 177 -28.61 -1.74 10.66
C PHE A 177 -29.33 -2.82 9.86
N VAL A 178 -30.58 -3.15 10.21
CA VAL A 178 -31.40 -4.14 9.48
C VAL A 178 -31.62 -3.68 8.04
N HIS A 179 -31.97 -2.41 7.84
CA HIS A 179 -32.14 -1.84 6.49
C HIS A 179 -30.88 -2.05 5.65
N TRP A 180 -29.71 -1.68 6.18
CA TRP A 180 -28.43 -1.91 5.53
C TRP A 180 -28.13 -3.39 5.28
N ALA A 181 -28.26 -4.24 6.30
CA ALA A 181 -27.92 -5.66 6.20
C ALA A 181 -28.79 -6.39 5.16
N LEU A 182 -30.08 -6.04 5.06
CA LEU A 182 -30.98 -6.58 4.05
C LEU A 182 -30.67 -6.06 2.64
N GLN A 183 -30.25 -4.80 2.50
CA GLN A 183 -29.80 -4.23 1.23
C GLN A 183 -28.51 -4.93 0.75
N GLU A 184 -27.54 -5.10 1.64
CA GLU A 184 -26.27 -5.77 1.33
C GLU A 184 -26.45 -7.26 1.06
N GLY A 185 -27.34 -7.94 1.80
CA GLY A 185 -27.70 -9.33 1.55
C GLY A 185 -28.30 -9.52 0.15
N ARG A 186 -29.22 -8.64 -0.26
CA ARG A 186 -29.79 -8.63 -1.61
C ARG A 186 -28.73 -8.39 -2.68
N HIS A 187 -27.92 -7.33 -2.52
CA HIS A 187 -26.82 -7.02 -3.45
C HIS A 187 -25.86 -8.19 -3.64
N ARG A 188 -25.40 -8.82 -2.55
CA ARG A 188 -24.50 -9.98 -2.62
C ARG A 188 -25.14 -11.18 -3.33
N GLY A 189 -26.42 -11.43 -3.08
CA GLY A 189 -27.17 -12.49 -3.77
C GLY A 189 -27.34 -12.22 -5.26
N ASP A 190 -27.63 -10.97 -5.65
CA ASP A 190 -27.77 -10.54 -7.03
C ASP A 190 -26.43 -10.58 -7.76
N LEU A 191 -25.36 -10.09 -7.12
CA LEU A 191 -24.01 -10.13 -7.65
C LEU A 191 -23.55 -11.58 -7.87
N ALA A 192 -23.72 -12.47 -6.90
CA ALA A 192 -23.31 -13.87 -7.02
C ALA A 192 -23.98 -14.55 -8.22
N ARG A 193 -25.30 -14.38 -8.36
CA ARG A 193 -26.05 -14.93 -9.50
C ARG A 193 -25.61 -14.34 -10.84
N ALA A 194 -25.36 -13.03 -10.89
CA ALA A 194 -24.87 -12.38 -12.12
C ALA A 194 -23.47 -12.86 -12.52
N LEU A 195 -22.60 -13.11 -11.52
CA LEU A 195 -21.22 -13.54 -11.74
C LEU A 195 -21.08 -15.02 -12.12
N GLU A 196 -21.99 -15.90 -11.70
CA GLU A 196 -22.02 -17.31 -12.12
C GLU A 196 -22.14 -17.46 -13.65
N GLY A 197 -22.92 -16.58 -14.28
CA GLY A 197 -23.11 -16.52 -15.73
C GLY A 197 -22.08 -15.65 -16.47
N LEU A 198 -21.05 -15.13 -15.80
CA LEU A 198 -20.11 -14.19 -16.40
C LEU A 198 -19.32 -14.85 -17.55
N ALA A 199 -19.55 -14.35 -18.76
CA ALA A 199 -18.80 -14.73 -19.95
C ALA A 199 -17.53 -13.88 -20.09
N PHE A 200 -16.51 -14.47 -20.73
CA PHE A 200 -15.31 -13.73 -21.10
C PHE A 200 -15.69 -12.60 -22.08
N PRO A 201 -15.18 -11.37 -21.91
CA PRO A 201 -15.77 -10.22 -22.57
C PRO A 201 -15.42 -10.05 -24.05
N HIS A 202 -14.50 -10.85 -24.56
CA HIS A 202 -14.11 -10.87 -25.97
C HIS A 202 -14.56 -12.20 -26.62
N ALA A 203 -14.64 -12.23 -27.95
CA ALA A 203 -15.04 -13.41 -28.71
C ALA A 203 -14.21 -14.68 -28.38
N GLY A 204 -12.96 -14.48 -27.97
CA GLY A 204 -12.09 -15.55 -27.48
C GLY A 204 -10.93 -14.99 -26.67
N PHE A 205 -10.20 -15.91 -26.02
CA PHE A 205 -8.95 -15.58 -25.33
C PHE A 205 -7.83 -15.36 -26.35
N ARG A 206 -6.98 -14.36 -26.10
CA ARG A 206 -5.71 -14.21 -26.81
C ARG A 206 -4.72 -15.31 -26.39
N SER A 207 -3.62 -15.45 -27.14
CA SER A 207 -2.53 -16.37 -26.80
C SER A 207 -2.04 -16.14 -25.36
N GLY A 208 -1.89 -17.23 -24.58
CA GLY A 208 -1.49 -17.19 -23.17
C GLY A 208 -2.54 -16.66 -22.18
N GLN A 209 -3.57 -15.96 -22.65
CA GLN A 209 -4.57 -15.33 -21.79
C GLN A 209 -5.47 -16.35 -21.07
N ARG A 210 -5.83 -17.44 -21.77
CA ARG A 210 -6.62 -18.55 -21.19
C ARG A 210 -5.85 -19.27 -20.09
N GLU A 211 -4.59 -19.60 -20.36
CA GLU A 211 -3.70 -20.28 -19.41
C GLU A 211 -3.54 -19.48 -18.12
N LEU A 212 -3.34 -18.15 -18.24
CA LEU A 212 -3.31 -17.24 -17.10
C LEU A 212 -4.63 -17.27 -16.32
N ALA A 213 -5.77 -17.17 -17.01
CA ALA A 213 -7.08 -17.16 -16.36
C ALA A 213 -7.39 -18.47 -15.62
N GLU A 214 -7.10 -19.62 -16.24
CA GLU A 214 -7.30 -20.94 -15.63
C GLU A 214 -6.39 -21.15 -14.42
N SER A 215 -5.16 -20.64 -14.46
CA SER A 215 -4.21 -20.75 -13.35
C SER A 215 -4.62 -19.87 -12.17
N VAL A 216 -5.11 -18.65 -12.44
CA VAL A 216 -5.68 -17.77 -11.40
C VAL A 216 -6.93 -18.41 -10.77
N TYR A 217 -7.84 -18.95 -11.59
CA TYR A 217 -9.03 -19.63 -11.08
C TYR A 217 -8.65 -20.81 -10.16
N ARG A 218 -7.72 -21.66 -10.60
CA ARG A 218 -7.22 -22.80 -9.80
C ARG A 218 -6.55 -22.36 -8.50
N ALA A 219 -5.71 -21.33 -8.55
CA ALA A 219 -5.06 -20.79 -7.35
C ALA A 219 -6.09 -20.30 -6.32
N ALA A 220 -7.12 -19.57 -6.78
CA ALA A 220 -8.20 -19.10 -5.93
C ALA A 220 -9.04 -20.25 -5.34
N THR A 221 -9.43 -21.23 -6.15
CA THR A 221 -10.15 -22.42 -5.70
C THR A 221 -9.35 -23.24 -4.69
N SER A 222 -8.04 -23.38 -4.89
CA SER A 222 -7.14 -24.06 -3.94
C SER A 222 -6.72 -23.19 -2.75
N ARG A 223 -7.13 -21.92 -2.69
CA ARG A 223 -6.70 -20.92 -1.68
C ARG A 223 -5.18 -20.78 -1.56
N ARG A 224 -4.50 -20.76 -2.71
CA ARG A 224 -3.05 -20.62 -2.81
C ARG A 224 -2.68 -19.30 -3.46
N CYS A 225 -1.45 -18.87 -3.21
CA CYS A 225 -0.85 -17.75 -3.94
C CYS A 225 -0.39 -18.21 -5.34
N LEU A 226 -0.30 -17.27 -6.27
CA LEU A 226 0.22 -17.48 -7.63
C LEU A 226 1.21 -16.37 -7.96
N ILE A 227 2.38 -16.74 -8.47
CA ILE A 227 3.30 -15.82 -9.12
C ILE A 227 3.29 -16.11 -10.62
N ALA A 228 2.98 -15.09 -11.42
CA ALA A 228 2.80 -15.24 -12.86
C ALA A 228 3.63 -14.22 -13.64
N GLN A 229 4.58 -14.70 -14.45
CA GLN A 229 5.18 -13.91 -15.50
C GLN A 229 4.29 -13.95 -16.73
N ALA A 230 3.74 -12.80 -17.09
CA ALA A 230 2.88 -12.63 -18.24
C ALA A 230 3.33 -11.40 -19.05
N PRO A 231 3.64 -11.53 -20.34
CA PRO A 231 4.08 -10.42 -21.19
C PRO A 231 3.04 -9.31 -21.32
N THR A 232 3.48 -8.08 -21.57
CA THR A 232 2.57 -6.97 -21.88
C THR A 232 1.83 -7.23 -23.20
N GLY A 233 0.62 -6.70 -23.34
CA GLY A 233 -0.18 -6.79 -24.59
C GLY A 233 -1.15 -7.98 -24.65
N ILE A 234 -0.95 -9.04 -23.84
CA ILE A 234 -1.84 -10.22 -23.86
C ILE A 234 -3.21 -10.00 -23.17
N GLY A 235 -3.42 -8.83 -22.55
CA GLY A 235 -4.64 -8.55 -21.78
C GLY A 235 -4.63 -9.15 -20.36
N LYS A 236 -3.49 -9.09 -19.68
CA LYS A 236 -3.25 -9.64 -18.32
C LYS A 236 -4.32 -9.22 -17.31
N THR A 237 -4.68 -7.94 -17.31
CA THR A 237 -5.60 -7.37 -16.33
C THR A 237 -6.99 -8.02 -16.40
N VAL A 238 -7.56 -8.15 -17.60
CA VAL A 238 -8.84 -8.86 -17.78
C VAL A 238 -8.68 -10.35 -17.46
N ALA A 239 -7.55 -10.96 -17.85
CA ALA A 239 -7.26 -12.37 -17.63
C ALA A 239 -7.12 -12.76 -16.14
N THR A 240 -6.74 -11.82 -15.28
CA THR A 240 -6.64 -12.05 -13.82
C THR A 240 -7.91 -11.66 -13.07
N ILE A 241 -8.64 -10.62 -13.51
CA ILE A 241 -9.90 -10.20 -12.88
C ILE A 241 -11.04 -11.17 -13.21
N PHE A 242 -11.21 -11.53 -14.49
CA PHE A 242 -12.30 -12.40 -14.96
C PHE A 242 -12.44 -13.70 -14.15
N PRO A 243 -11.40 -14.53 -13.94
CA PRO A 243 -11.54 -15.79 -13.21
C PRO A 243 -11.93 -15.61 -11.74
N LEU A 244 -11.50 -14.53 -11.09
CA LEU A 244 -11.86 -14.25 -9.70
C LEU A 244 -13.32 -13.81 -9.57
N LEU A 245 -13.80 -12.98 -10.51
CA LEU A 245 -15.21 -12.62 -10.57
C LEU A 245 -16.09 -13.82 -10.92
N ARG A 246 -15.71 -14.63 -11.92
CA ARG A 246 -16.44 -15.84 -12.29
C ARG A 246 -16.48 -16.88 -11.15
N GLY A 247 -15.42 -16.96 -10.34
CA GLY A 247 -15.31 -17.84 -9.19
C GLY A 247 -15.96 -17.31 -7.91
N TRP A 248 -16.56 -16.12 -7.92
CA TRP A 248 -16.96 -15.38 -6.72
C TRP A 248 -17.80 -16.21 -5.73
N ALA A 249 -18.89 -16.82 -6.23
CA ALA A 249 -19.80 -17.62 -5.42
C ALA A 249 -19.16 -18.93 -4.92
N SER A 250 -18.50 -19.68 -5.80
CA SER A 250 -17.90 -20.98 -5.48
C SER A 250 -16.71 -20.85 -4.51
N GLN A 251 -15.95 -19.77 -4.62
CA GLN A 251 -14.82 -19.43 -3.75
C GLN A 251 -15.26 -18.71 -2.46
N LYS A 252 -16.53 -18.27 -2.41
CA LYS A 252 -17.12 -17.46 -1.33
C LYS A 252 -16.33 -16.18 -1.09
N THR A 253 -15.96 -15.49 -2.17
CA THR A 253 -15.20 -14.23 -2.12
C THR A 253 -16.07 -13.10 -1.58
N ASP A 254 -15.52 -12.32 -0.65
CA ASP A 254 -16.20 -11.14 -0.09
C ASP A 254 -15.73 -9.84 -0.76
N LYS A 255 -14.44 -9.77 -1.12
CA LYS A 255 -13.82 -8.60 -1.77
C LYS A 255 -12.73 -9.02 -2.75
N LEU A 256 -12.56 -8.22 -3.79
CA LEU A 256 -11.40 -8.25 -4.68
C LEU A 256 -10.60 -6.96 -4.54
N PHE A 257 -9.31 -7.05 -4.20
CA PHE A 257 -8.41 -5.91 -4.18
C PHE A 257 -7.48 -5.96 -5.38
N PHE A 258 -7.60 -4.99 -6.29
CA PHE A 258 -6.66 -4.79 -7.38
C PHE A 258 -5.66 -3.70 -7.00
N LEU A 259 -4.41 -4.11 -6.80
CA LEU A 259 -3.34 -3.25 -6.29
C LEU A 259 -2.27 -3.03 -7.35
N THR A 260 -1.87 -1.78 -7.55
CA THR A 260 -0.83 -1.39 -8.53
C THR A 260 -0.02 -0.20 -8.04
N ALA A 261 1.29 -0.16 -8.35
CA ALA A 261 2.18 0.94 -7.98
C ALA A 261 1.95 2.23 -8.76
N LYS A 262 1.37 2.13 -9.96
CA LYS A 262 1.30 3.24 -10.93
C LYS A 262 -0.15 3.66 -11.16
N THR A 263 -0.38 4.95 -11.31
CA THR A 263 -1.71 5.50 -11.63
C THR A 263 -2.26 4.93 -12.94
N SER A 264 -1.40 4.71 -13.94
CA SER A 264 -1.81 4.12 -15.23
C SER A 264 -2.39 2.71 -15.10
N GLY A 265 -1.85 1.88 -14.19
CA GLY A 265 -2.38 0.54 -13.95
C GLY A 265 -3.80 0.56 -13.36
N ARG A 266 -4.18 1.63 -12.65
CA ARG A 266 -5.52 1.79 -12.08
C ARG A 266 -6.56 2.01 -13.17
N GLY A 267 -6.25 2.86 -14.15
CA GLY A 267 -7.11 3.10 -15.32
C GLY A 267 -7.40 1.81 -16.07
N VAL A 268 -6.37 1.02 -16.38
CA VAL A 268 -6.51 -0.28 -17.06
C VAL A 268 -7.38 -1.26 -16.26
N ALA A 269 -7.26 -1.26 -14.93
CA ALA A 269 -8.11 -2.09 -14.07
C ALA A 269 -9.57 -1.66 -14.07
N LEU A 270 -9.84 -0.35 -13.97
CA LEU A 270 -11.19 0.21 -14.04
C LEU A 270 -11.85 -0.09 -15.39
N GLU A 271 -11.13 0.11 -16.49
CA GLU A 271 -11.62 -0.23 -17.85
C GLU A 271 -11.94 -1.71 -18.00
N ALA A 272 -11.11 -2.60 -17.45
CA ALA A 272 -11.36 -4.04 -17.46
C ALA A 272 -12.62 -4.42 -16.65
N LEU A 273 -12.83 -3.79 -15.49
CA LEU A 273 -14.02 -4.01 -14.67
C LEU A 273 -15.29 -3.48 -15.35
N ASP A 274 -15.20 -2.35 -16.06
CA ASP A 274 -16.29 -1.80 -16.86
C ASP A 274 -16.65 -2.71 -18.02
N LEU A 275 -15.65 -3.25 -18.71
CA LEU A 275 -15.84 -4.21 -19.79
C LEU A 275 -16.57 -5.46 -19.27
N LEU A 276 -16.11 -6.04 -18.17
CA LEU A 276 -16.70 -7.24 -17.58
C LEU A 276 -18.12 -7.01 -17.04
N ALA A 277 -18.41 -5.82 -16.50
CA ALA A 277 -19.76 -5.53 -16.02
C ALA A 277 -20.80 -5.36 -17.15
N ARG A 278 -20.34 -5.11 -18.39
CA ARG A 278 -21.21 -4.94 -19.57
C ARG A 278 -21.57 -6.25 -20.28
N THR A 279 -20.84 -7.35 -20.05
CA THR A 279 -20.94 -8.56 -20.90
C THR A 279 -22.03 -9.55 -20.51
N ALA A 280 -22.54 -9.46 -19.29
CA ALA A 280 -23.83 -10.03 -18.90
C ALA A 280 -24.79 -8.89 -18.59
N SER A 281 -26.09 -9.09 -18.78
CA SER A 281 -27.14 -8.10 -18.52
C SER A 281 -27.06 -7.56 -17.09
N GLY A 282 -26.34 -6.44 -16.94
CA GLY A 282 -26.29 -5.63 -15.73
C GLY A 282 -25.68 -6.31 -14.51
N VAL A 283 -24.43 -6.81 -14.58
CA VAL A 283 -23.71 -7.25 -13.35
C VAL A 283 -23.65 -6.06 -12.39
N PRO A 284 -24.26 -6.13 -11.19
CA PRO A 284 -24.40 -4.99 -10.29
C PRO A 284 -23.10 -4.69 -9.52
N LEU A 285 -21.93 -4.88 -10.15
CA LEU A 285 -20.62 -4.77 -9.52
C LEU A 285 -20.41 -3.36 -8.95
N ARG A 286 -20.04 -3.24 -7.68
CA ARG A 286 -19.66 -1.98 -7.03
C ARG A 286 -18.14 -1.87 -6.93
N VAL A 287 -17.58 -0.81 -7.52
CA VAL A 287 -16.13 -0.58 -7.56
C VAL A 287 -15.78 0.74 -6.90
N VAL A 288 -14.78 0.74 -6.02
CA VAL A 288 -14.21 1.95 -5.40
C VAL A 288 -12.74 2.10 -5.79
N GLU A 289 -12.35 3.30 -6.20
CA GLU A 289 -10.95 3.68 -6.41
C GLU A 289 -10.43 4.44 -5.18
N LEU A 290 -9.30 3.99 -4.60
CA LEU A 290 -8.63 4.70 -3.51
C LEU A 290 -7.41 5.49 -4.01
N ALA A 291 -7.31 6.73 -3.55
CA ALA A 291 -6.19 7.62 -3.82
C ALA A 291 -5.68 8.29 -2.54
N ALA A 292 -4.41 8.68 -2.58
CA ALA A 292 -3.75 9.39 -1.49
C ALA A 292 -4.49 10.69 -1.19
N ARG A 293 -4.59 11.05 0.09
CA ARG A 293 -5.31 12.23 0.56
C ARG A 293 -4.85 13.50 -0.16
N GLU A 294 -3.55 13.66 -0.38
CA GLU A 294 -2.94 14.82 -1.02
C GLU A 294 -3.40 15.01 -2.47
N LYS A 295 -3.92 13.95 -3.12
CA LYS A 295 -4.43 13.99 -4.50
C LYS A 295 -5.92 14.26 -4.61
N VAL A 296 -6.68 14.08 -3.52
CA VAL A 296 -8.15 14.15 -3.52
C VAL A 296 -8.71 15.14 -2.50
N CYS A 297 -7.85 15.80 -1.73
CA CYS A 297 -8.28 16.77 -0.74
C CYS A 297 -8.72 18.07 -1.42
N GLU A 298 -9.95 18.50 -1.14
CA GLU A 298 -10.47 19.81 -1.59
C GLU A 298 -9.85 21.00 -0.85
N TYR A 299 -9.19 20.75 0.29
CA TYR A 299 -8.60 21.78 1.15
C TYR A 299 -7.16 21.40 1.56
N PRO A 300 -6.21 21.31 0.59
CA PRO A 300 -4.84 20.96 0.89
C PRO A 300 -4.22 21.94 1.90
N GLY A 301 -3.40 21.42 2.82
CA GLY A 301 -2.77 22.21 3.88
C GLY A 301 -3.64 22.45 5.13
N ARG A 302 -4.94 22.14 5.10
CA ARG A 302 -5.79 22.21 6.30
C ARG A 302 -5.77 20.91 7.09
N ALA A 303 -5.91 21.03 8.42
CA ALA A 303 -6.08 19.87 9.30
C ALA A 303 -7.43 19.18 9.03
N CYS A 304 -7.47 17.85 9.16
CA CYS A 304 -8.67 17.05 8.95
C CYS A 304 -9.52 16.98 10.23
N ASN A 305 -10.07 18.12 10.65
CA ASN A 305 -11.02 18.23 11.78
C ASN A 305 -12.09 19.29 11.48
N GLY A 306 -13.21 19.28 12.21
CA GLY A 306 -14.34 20.20 11.94
C GLY A 306 -14.11 21.68 12.27
N GLU A 307 -13.07 21.99 13.04
CA GLU A 307 -12.62 23.36 13.29
C GLU A 307 -11.92 23.94 12.05
N ALA A 308 -11.03 23.17 11.42
CA ALA A 308 -10.18 23.62 10.31
C ALA A 308 -10.77 23.34 8.90
N CYS A 309 -11.55 22.26 8.74
CA CYS A 309 -12.04 21.80 7.45
C CYS A 309 -13.58 21.78 7.39
N PRO A 310 -14.19 22.51 6.43
CA PRO A 310 -15.66 22.57 6.31
C PRO A 310 -16.29 21.22 5.92
N LEU A 311 -15.53 20.35 5.25
CA LEU A 311 -16.00 19.00 4.90
C LEU A 311 -15.88 17.99 6.06
N ALA A 312 -15.14 18.34 7.11
CA ALA A 312 -14.99 17.52 8.31
C ALA A 312 -16.03 17.88 9.38
N ARG A 313 -16.46 19.13 9.45
CA ARG A 313 -17.51 19.60 10.37
C ARG A 313 -18.83 18.87 10.11
N GLY A 314 -19.51 18.27 11.07
CA GLY A 314 -20.75 17.51 10.87
C GLY A 314 -20.62 16.42 9.79
N PHE A 315 -19.43 15.84 9.62
CA PHE A 315 -19.19 14.80 8.61
C PHE A 315 -20.09 13.59 8.85
N TYR A 316 -20.16 13.09 10.08
CA TYR A 316 -20.93 11.88 10.40
C TYR A 316 -22.44 12.12 10.34
N ASP A 317 -22.89 13.36 10.53
CA ASP A 317 -24.31 13.72 10.43
C ASP A 317 -24.78 13.69 8.96
N ARG A 318 -23.89 14.06 8.03
CA ARG A 318 -24.16 14.11 6.58
C ARG A 318 -23.78 12.82 5.84
N LEU A 319 -22.97 11.97 6.47
CA LEU A 319 -22.47 10.72 5.91
C LEU A 319 -23.57 9.73 5.47
N PRO A 320 -24.70 9.56 6.19
CA PRO A 320 -25.74 8.62 5.77
C PRO A 320 -26.30 8.94 4.37
N ALA A 321 -26.69 10.19 4.12
CA ALA A 321 -27.21 10.62 2.83
C ALA A 321 -26.16 10.50 1.71
N ALA A 322 -24.90 10.84 2.02
CA ALA A 322 -23.78 10.66 1.10
C ALA A 322 -23.56 9.19 0.73
N ARG A 323 -23.65 8.28 1.71
CA ARG A 323 -23.55 6.83 1.49
C ARG A 323 -24.70 6.31 0.64
N ASP A 324 -25.93 6.73 0.90
CA ASP A 324 -27.10 6.28 0.12
C ASP A 324 -26.94 6.61 -1.37
N GLN A 325 -26.50 7.84 -1.70
CA GLN A 325 -26.19 8.21 -3.08
C GLN A 325 -24.96 7.45 -3.63
N ALA A 326 -23.92 7.27 -2.83
CA ALA A 326 -22.71 6.56 -3.25
C ALA A 326 -22.98 5.07 -3.56
N VAL A 327 -23.82 4.39 -2.77
CA VAL A 327 -24.23 2.99 -3.00
C VAL A 327 -24.99 2.84 -4.30
N ALA A 328 -25.80 3.84 -4.68
CA ALA A 328 -26.50 3.88 -5.96
C ALA A 328 -25.57 4.13 -7.16
N THR A 329 -24.29 4.44 -6.93
CA THR A 329 -23.28 4.70 -7.96
C THR A 329 -22.36 3.48 -8.09
N PRO A 330 -22.52 2.62 -9.12
CA PRO A 330 -21.74 1.37 -9.25
C PRO A 330 -20.23 1.59 -9.40
N ARG A 331 -19.81 2.79 -9.79
CA ARG A 331 -18.41 3.17 -10.04
C ARG A 331 -18.06 4.43 -9.26
N LEU A 332 -17.43 4.24 -8.12
CA LEU A 332 -16.86 5.29 -7.29
C LEU A 332 -15.38 5.47 -7.64
N THR A 333 -15.14 5.99 -8.85
CA THR A 333 -13.80 6.51 -9.22
C THR A 333 -13.48 7.74 -8.39
N VAL A 334 -12.23 8.22 -8.44
CA VAL A 334 -11.87 9.47 -7.74
C VAL A 334 -12.80 10.65 -8.11
N PRO A 335 -13.08 10.94 -9.40
CA PRO A 335 -14.05 11.98 -9.77
C PRO A 335 -15.47 11.70 -9.28
N ALA A 336 -15.99 10.48 -9.48
CA ALA A 336 -17.37 10.15 -9.09
C ALA A 336 -17.58 10.24 -7.56
N THR A 337 -16.58 9.80 -6.78
CA THR A 337 -16.61 9.91 -5.32
C THR A 337 -16.57 11.36 -4.88
N ARG A 338 -15.77 12.20 -5.55
CA ARG A 338 -15.73 13.64 -5.31
C ARG A 338 -17.09 14.28 -5.56
N ASP A 339 -17.75 13.95 -6.66
CA ASP A 339 -19.06 14.54 -7.00
C ASP A 339 -20.12 14.23 -5.94
N VAL A 340 -20.22 12.97 -5.50
CA VAL A 340 -21.12 12.58 -4.40
C VAL A 340 -20.72 13.25 -3.08
N ALA A 341 -19.43 13.26 -2.76
CA ALA A 341 -18.96 13.87 -1.52
C ALA A 341 -19.27 15.37 -1.47
N CYS A 342 -19.03 16.09 -2.57
CA CYS A 342 -19.31 17.51 -2.69
C CYS A 342 -20.81 17.82 -2.63
N SER A 343 -21.67 16.99 -3.24
CA SER A 343 -23.13 17.21 -3.19
C SER A 343 -23.70 17.11 -1.77
N HIS A 344 -23.05 16.34 -0.90
CA HIS A 344 -23.41 16.21 0.52
C HIS A 344 -22.47 16.99 1.46
N ALA A 345 -21.54 17.75 0.88
CA ALA A 345 -20.52 18.52 1.58
C ALA A 345 -19.71 17.71 2.63
N VAL A 346 -19.41 16.45 2.32
CA VAL A 346 -18.52 15.56 3.10
C VAL A 346 -17.15 15.42 2.42
N CYS A 347 -16.14 14.90 3.12
CA CYS A 347 -14.79 14.75 2.58
C CYS A 347 -14.70 13.56 1.59
N PRO A 348 -14.25 13.77 0.32
CA PRO A 348 -14.11 12.69 -0.66
C PRO A 348 -13.18 11.55 -0.20
N TYR A 349 -12.05 11.90 0.45
CA TYR A 349 -11.08 10.93 0.93
C TYR A 349 -11.68 9.96 1.96
N PHE A 350 -12.41 10.49 2.95
CA PHE A 350 -13.02 9.66 3.99
C PHE A 350 -14.29 8.98 3.49
N LEU A 351 -15.06 9.59 2.58
CA LEU A 351 -16.18 8.90 1.92
C LEU A 351 -15.70 7.65 1.18
N ALA A 352 -14.63 7.76 0.37
CA ALA A 352 -14.06 6.62 -0.34
C ALA A 352 -13.69 5.46 0.59
N GLN A 353 -13.09 5.76 1.76
CA GLN A 353 -12.76 4.75 2.77
C GLN A 353 -13.98 4.10 3.38
N GLU A 354 -15.01 4.88 3.70
CA GLU A 354 -16.27 4.35 4.21
C GLU A 354 -16.94 3.42 3.19
N MET A 355 -16.91 3.80 1.90
CA MET A 355 -17.50 3.02 0.81
C MET A 355 -16.81 1.67 0.53
N VAL A 356 -15.61 1.42 1.08
CA VAL A 356 -14.95 0.10 0.96
C VAL A 356 -15.82 -1.03 1.54
N ARG A 357 -16.63 -0.76 2.58
CA ARG A 357 -17.54 -1.77 3.15
C ARG A 357 -18.63 -2.20 2.18
N TRP A 358 -19.07 -1.30 1.30
CA TRP A 358 -20.10 -1.55 0.28
C TRP A 358 -19.55 -2.00 -1.08
N ALA A 359 -18.25 -1.79 -1.33
CA ALA A 359 -17.62 -2.13 -2.60
C ALA A 359 -17.33 -3.63 -2.73
N ASP A 360 -17.51 -4.20 -3.92
CA ASP A 360 -17.08 -5.57 -4.21
C ASP A 360 -15.61 -5.60 -4.63
N VAL A 361 -15.20 -4.59 -5.40
CA VAL A 361 -13.84 -4.44 -5.91
C VAL A 361 -13.24 -3.12 -5.46
N VAL A 362 -12.00 -3.15 -4.97
CA VAL A 362 -11.22 -1.96 -4.62
C VAL A 362 -9.99 -1.86 -5.50
N VAL A 363 -9.81 -0.74 -6.20
CA VAL A 363 -8.62 -0.43 -6.98
C VAL A 363 -7.75 0.56 -6.20
N ALA A 364 -6.53 0.18 -5.83
CA ALA A 364 -5.69 0.97 -4.93
C ALA A 364 -4.18 0.80 -5.15
N ASP A 365 -3.38 1.56 -4.38
CA ASP A 365 -1.92 1.33 -4.26
C ASP A 365 -1.62 0.13 -3.34
N TYR A 366 -0.46 -0.52 -3.53
CA TYR A 366 0.05 -1.57 -2.64
C TYR A 366 0.02 -1.18 -1.16
N ASN A 367 0.31 0.08 -0.83
CA ASN A 367 0.39 0.59 0.53
C ASN A 367 -0.92 0.37 1.32
N TYR A 368 -2.08 0.32 0.64
CA TYR A 368 -3.36 0.12 1.32
C TYR A 368 -3.53 -1.30 1.91
N TYR A 369 -2.76 -2.29 1.45
CA TYR A 369 -2.82 -3.67 1.94
C TYR A 369 -1.49 -4.15 2.57
N PHE A 370 -0.35 -3.73 2.01
CA PHE A 370 0.96 -4.25 2.39
C PHE A 370 1.74 -3.40 3.39
N ASP A 371 1.34 -2.15 3.65
CA ASP A 371 1.99 -1.30 4.66
C ASP A 371 1.68 -1.76 6.10
N THR A 372 2.53 -1.38 7.07
CA THR A 372 2.28 -1.63 8.50
C THR A 372 0.89 -1.13 8.94
N SER A 373 0.52 0.07 8.51
CA SER A 373 -0.74 0.76 8.81
C SER A 373 -1.82 0.60 7.74
N ALA A 374 -1.68 -0.40 6.87
CA ALA A 374 -2.56 -0.69 5.74
C ALA A 374 -4.05 -0.81 6.14
N PHE A 375 -4.85 0.17 5.71
CA PHE A 375 -6.28 0.26 5.96
C PHE A 375 -7.08 -0.96 5.45
N LEU A 376 -6.83 -1.43 4.23
CA LEU A 376 -7.56 -2.57 3.66
C LEU A 376 -7.23 -3.88 4.39
N PHE A 377 -5.98 -4.05 4.84
CA PHE A 377 -5.63 -5.22 5.64
C PHE A 377 -6.28 -5.17 7.02
N ALA A 378 -6.31 -3.99 7.67
CA ALA A 378 -6.99 -3.83 8.94
C ALA A 378 -8.49 -4.18 8.83
N LEU A 379 -9.17 -3.66 7.79
CA LEU A 379 -10.56 -4.01 7.50
C LEU A 379 -10.77 -5.50 7.21
N THR A 380 -9.88 -6.10 6.42
CA THR A 380 -9.94 -7.54 6.11
C THR A 380 -9.98 -8.37 7.40
N ARG A 381 -9.17 -8.02 8.40
CA ARG A 381 -9.16 -8.70 9.70
C ARG A 381 -10.33 -8.34 10.59
N GLN A 382 -10.73 -7.07 10.61
CA GLN A 382 -11.81 -6.59 11.46
C GLN A 382 -13.16 -7.20 11.06
N GLU A 383 -13.38 -7.33 9.76
CA GLU A 383 -14.66 -7.76 9.17
C GLU A 383 -14.65 -9.24 8.76
N ASP A 384 -13.54 -9.95 9.01
CA ASP A 384 -13.30 -11.37 8.65
C ASP A 384 -13.59 -11.70 7.17
N TRP A 385 -13.16 -10.81 6.27
CA TRP A 385 -13.41 -10.95 4.84
C TRP A 385 -12.51 -11.99 4.18
N ARG A 386 -13.09 -12.81 3.30
CA ARG A 386 -12.36 -13.64 2.35
C ARG A 386 -11.98 -12.81 1.13
N VAL A 387 -10.77 -12.25 1.17
CA VAL A 387 -10.30 -11.34 0.14
C VAL A 387 -9.42 -12.05 -0.90
N ALA A 388 -9.66 -11.76 -2.17
CA ALA A 388 -8.73 -12.07 -3.25
C ALA A 388 -7.90 -10.82 -3.57
N VAL A 389 -6.58 -10.98 -3.67
CA VAL A 389 -5.65 -9.86 -3.91
C VAL A 389 -4.94 -10.05 -5.24
N LEU A 390 -5.08 -9.07 -6.13
CA LEU A 390 -4.35 -8.96 -7.38
C LEU A 390 -3.26 -7.91 -7.22
N VAL A 391 -2.00 -8.30 -7.43
CA VAL A 391 -0.85 -7.39 -7.43
C VAL A 391 -0.34 -7.27 -8.86
N ASP A 392 -0.76 -6.22 -9.54
CA ASP A 392 -0.30 -5.88 -10.89
C ASP A 392 1.09 -5.27 -10.84
N GLU A 393 1.90 -5.50 -11.88
CA GLU A 393 3.31 -5.14 -11.97
C GLU A 393 4.09 -5.45 -10.67
N ALA A 394 3.83 -6.65 -10.12
CA ALA A 394 4.32 -7.12 -8.82
C ALA A 394 5.86 -7.11 -8.68
N HIS A 395 6.61 -6.98 -9.78
CA HIS A 395 8.04 -6.73 -9.73
C HIS A 395 8.41 -5.47 -8.92
N ASN A 396 7.51 -4.48 -8.82
CA ASN A 396 7.69 -3.27 -8.03
C ASN A 396 7.42 -3.48 -6.53
N LEU A 397 6.73 -4.56 -6.15
CA LEU A 397 6.32 -4.78 -4.76
C LEU A 397 7.53 -4.91 -3.84
N LEU A 398 8.63 -5.52 -4.29
CA LEU A 398 9.84 -5.69 -3.49
C LEU A 398 10.42 -4.35 -3.03
N ASP A 399 10.67 -3.44 -3.97
CA ASP A 399 11.28 -2.14 -3.65
C ASP A 399 10.30 -1.25 -2.87
N ARG A 400 8.99 -1.35 -3.16
CA ARG A 400 7.94 -0.66 -2.40
C ARG A 400 7.84 -1.16 -0.96
N ALA A 401 7.86 -2.47 -0.75
CA ALA A 401 7.80 -3.06 0.58
C ALA A 401 9.06 -2.75 1.41
N ARG A 402 10.27 -2.77 0.80
CA ARG A 402 11.48 -2.28 1.47
C ARG A 402 11.32 -0.85 1.98
N GLY A 403 10.70 0.02 1.19
CA GLY A 403 10.35 1.38 1.61
C GLY A 403 9.35 1.43 2.77
N MET A 404 8.26 0.66 2.71
CA MET A 404 7.24 0.57 3.77
C MET A 404 7.84 0.14 5.12
N TYR A 405 8.83 -0.76 5.09
CA TYR A 405 9.44 -1.37 6.27
C TYR A 405 10.83 -0.79 6.58
N SER A 406 11.16 0.39 6.08
CA SER A 406 12.36 1.15 6.45
C SER A 406 11.98 2.45 7.15
N ALA A 407 12.89 2.96 7.98
CA ALA A 407 12.79 4.29 8.58
C ALA A 407 14.16 4.98 8.54
N GLU A 408 14.17 6.30 8.38
CA GLU A 408 15.40 7.11 8.35
C GLU A 408 15.19 8.35 9.21
N LEU A 409 16.19 8.67 10.03
CA LEU A 409 16.29 9.93 10.75
C LEU A 409 17.54 10.64 10.26
N ARG A 410 17.44 11.95 10.04
CA ARG A 410 18.57 12.80 9.62
C ARG A 410 18.95 13.75 10.73
N ALA A 411 20.24 13.97 10.94
CA ALA A 411 20.74 14.84 12.00
C ALA A 411 20.16 16.27 11.90
N GLY A 412 19.97 16.78 10.68
CA GLY A 412 19.34 18.07 10.42
C GLY A 412 17.89 18.16 10.92
N ASP A 413 17.10 17.09 10.75
CA ASP A 413 15.69 17.05 11.18
C ASP A 413 15.60 16.96 12.71
N VAL A 414 16.49 16.18 13.35
CA VAL A 414 16.58 16.12 14.83
C VAL A 414 16.96 17.49 15.40
N GLU A 415 17.90 18.19 14.78
CA GLU A 415 18.32 19.52 15.23
C GLU A 415 17.24 20.58 14.99
N ALA A 416 16.52 20.52 13.86
CA ALA A 416 15.35 21.37 13.62
C ALA A 416 14.25 21.13 14.67
N ALA A 417 13.93 19.86 14.96
CA ALA A 417 13.00 19.49 16.00
C ALA A 417 13.44 20.00 17.37
N ARG A 418 14.72 19.89 17.72
CA ARG A 418 15.27 20.38 19.00
C ARG A 418 15.12 21.89 19.17
N ARG A 419 15.32 22.68 18.11
CA ARG A 419 15.17 24.14 18.13
C ARG A 419 13.71 24.55 18.37
N LEU A 420 12.77 23.83 17.78
CA LEU A 420 11.33 24.07 17.90
C LEU A 420 10.71 23.42 19.15
N ALA A 421 11.40 22.46 19.76
CA ALA A 421 10.89 21.72 20.91
C ALA A 421 10.64 22.65 22.12
N PRO A 422 9.42 22.59 22.72
CA PRO A 422 9.12 23.24 23.98
C PRO A 422 10.05 22.81 25.12
N ALA A 423 10.09 23.58 26.20
CA ALA A 423 11.00 23.34 27.33
C ALA A 423 10.89 21.93 27.92
N HIS A 424 9.70 21.34 28.00
CA HIS A 424 9.49 19.98 28.52
C HIS A 424 9.88 18.86 27.53
N VAL A 425 9.81 19.12 26.21
CA VAL A 425 10.16 18.14 25.16
C VAL A 425 11.66 18.17 24.85
N ARG A 426 12.28 19.35 24.92
CA ARG A 426 13.67 19.60 24.51
C ARG A 426 14.70 18.66 25.15
N PRO A 427 14.61 18.27 26.44
CA PRO A 427 15.54 17.30 27.04
C PRO A 427 15.49 15.93 26.38
N ALA A 428 14.29 15.44 26.00
CA ALA A 428 14.13 14.15 25.35
C ALA A 428 14.74 14.15 23.94
N VAL A 429 14.52 15.20 23.15
CA VAL A 429 15.15 15.37 21.82
C VAL A 429 16.68 15.51 21.96
N ALA A 430 17.16 16.23 22.97
CA ALA A 430 18.59 16.37 23.25
C ALA A 430 19.24 15.02 23.63
N ARG A 431 18.52 14.16 24.37
CA ARG A 431 18.95 12.79 24.68
C ARG A 431 19.09 11.96 23.41
N VAL A 432 18.11 11.96 22.50
CA VAL A 432 18.23 11.27 21.20
C VAL A 432 19.50 11.67 20.46
N ARG A 433 19.78 12.98 20.38
CA ARG A 433 21.00 13.49 19.74
C ARG A 433 22.28 13.01 20.43
N ARG A 434 22.29 12.94 21.77
CA ARG A 434 23.44 12.44 22.54
C ARG A 434 23.68 10.96 22.27
N GLU A 435 22.64 10.13 22.37
CA GLU A 435 22.74 8.68 22.15
C GLU A 435 23.06 8.34 20.69
N TRP A 436 22.57 9.14 19.74
CA TRP A 436 23.00 9.09 18.34
C TRP A 436 24.50 9.30 18.23
N ARG A 437 25.04 10.39 18.79
CA ARG A 437 26.49 10.67 18.74
C ARG A 437 27.30 9.57 19.42
N ALA A 438 26.84 9.04 20.54
CA ALA A 438 27.47 7.91 21.21
C ALA A 438 27.51 6.67 20.29
N SER A 439 26.42 6.38 19.56
CA SER A 439 26.39 5.27 18.60
C SER A 439 27.37 5.43 17.43
N GLN A 440 27.75 6.67 17.11
CA GLN A 440 28.69 7.00 16.04
C GLN A 440 30.14 7.12 16.52
N GLN A 441 30.38 7.36 17.82
CA GLN A 441 31.74 7.38 18.38
C GLN A 441 32.44 6.03 18.24
N ALA A 442 31.69 4.94 18.35
CA ALA A 442 32.21 3.58 18.19
C ALA A 442 32.48 3.17 16.73
N GLN A 443 32.13 4.02 15.74
CA GLN A 443 32.28 3.68 14.33
C GLN A 443 33.68 4.02 13.82
N VAL A 444 34.21 3.13 12.98
CA VAL A 444 35.54 3.29 12.35
C VAL A 444 35.42 3.92 10.95
N THR A 445 34.36 3.59 10.21
CA THR A 445 34.11 4.02 8.82
C THR A 445 32.96 5.02 8.73
N ASP A 446 32.84 5.74 7.61
CA ASP A 446 31.74 6.70 7.38
C ASP A 446 30.37 6.03 7.22
N HIS A 447 30.34 4.74 6.90
CA HIS A 447 29.15 3.90 6.90
C HIS A 447 29.36 2.71 7.83
N ALA A 448 28.37 2.45 8.69
CA ALA A 448 28.32 1.28 9.55
C ALA A 448 26.95 0.58 9.43
N ALA A 449 26.95 -0.75 9.40
CA ALA A 449 25.74 -1.57 9.39
C ALA A 449 25.78 -2.57 10.56
N LEU A 450 24.80 -2.48 11.46
CA LEU A 450 24.68 -3.31 12.66
C LEU A 450 23.41 -4.17 12.61
N ASP A 451 23.43 -5.29 13.35
CA ASP A 451 22.29 -6.21 13.52
C ASP A 451 21.21 -5.67 14.46
N GLU A 452 21.56 -4.69 15.29
CA GLU A 452 20.68 -4.14 16.29
C GLU A 452 20.84 -2.64 16.40
N VAL A 453 19.75 -1.98 16.81
CA VAL A 453 19.80 -0.57 17.21
C VAL A 453 20.43 -0.49 18.60
N PRO A 454 21.47 0.34 18.80
CA PRO A 454 22.08 0.53 20.12
C PRO A 454 21.04 0.84 21.20
N GLU A 455 21.14 0.18 22.35
CA GLU A 455 20.13 0.24 23.42
C GLU A 455 19.83 1.67 23.88
N GLY A 456 20.87 2.46 24.15
CA GLY A 456 20.71 3.86 24.57
C GLY A 456 19.91 4.69 23.56
N LEU A 457 20.15 4.50 22.26
CA LEU A 457 19.42 5.18 21.19
C LEU A 457 17.98 4.68 21.07
N ARG A 458 17.77 3.37 21.19
CA ARG A 458 16.45 2.73 21.17
C ARG A 458 15.57 3.27 22.31
N ASP A 459 16.10 3.32 23.52
CA ASP A 459 15.40 3.86 24.68
C ASP A 459 15.13 5.36 24.54
N ALA A 460 16.11 6.14 24.08
CA ALA A 460 15.92 7.56 23.83
C ALA A 460 14.82 7.84 22.80
N LEU A 461 14.72 7.03 21.74
CA LEU A 461 13.68 7.14 20.72
C LEU A 461 12.30 6.75 21.26
N ARG A 462 12.20 5.71 22.09
CA ARG A 462 10.95 5.36 22.78
C ARG A 462 10.48 6.50 23.68
N ASP A 463 11.39 7.05 24.47
CA ASP A 463 11.08 8.09 25.45
C ASP A 463 10.70 9.41 24.75
N VAL A 464 11.40 9.81 23.69
CA VAL A 464 11.03 11.02 22.93
C VAL A 464 9.67 10.86 22.24
N VAL A 465 9.35 9.66 21.76
CA VAL A 465 8.04 9.38 21.14
C VAL A 465 6.93 9.49 22.17
N ALA A 466 7.12 8.98 23.39
CA ALA A 466 6.15 9.13 24.47
C ALA A 466 5.94 10.62 24.82
N VAL A 467 7.02 11.36 25.07
CA VAL A 467 6.96 12.79 25.42
C VAL A 467 6.33 13.64 24.31
N LEU A 468 6.65 13.36 23.04
CA LEU A 468 6.05 14.05 21.89
C LEU A 468 4.58 13.68 21.71
N ALA A 469 4.20 12.42 21.93
CA ALA A 469 2.81 11.99 21.89
C ALA A 469 1.97 12.76 22.92
N ASP A 470 2.47 12.89 24.16
CA ASP A 470 1.82 13.66 25.22
C ASP A 470 1.75 15.16 24.87
N HIS A 471 2.83 15.72 24.32
CA HIS A 471 2.86 17.11 23.88
C HIS A 471 1.82 17.42 22.80
N PHE A 472 1.74 16.58 21.77
CA PHE A 472 0.76 16.77 20.68
C PHE A 472 -0.66 16.53 21.14
N ALA A 473 -0.88 15.64 22.11
CA ALA A 473 -2.19 15.44 22.73
C ALA A 473 -2.65 16.70 23.48
N ALA A 474 -1.80 17.24 24.37
CA ALA A 474 -2.12 18.45 25.13
C ALA A 474 -2.30 19.67 24.22
N SER A 475 -1.49 19.78 23.17
CA SER A 475 -1.60 20.87 22.19
C SER A 475 -2.86 20.73 21.34
N ALA A 476 -3.30 19.53 21.01
CA ALA A 476 -4.54 19.29 20.27
C ALA A 476 -5.79 19.78 21.04
N SER A 477 -5.77 19.69 22.38
CA SER A 477 -6.80 20.23 23.27
C SER A 477 -6.75 21.75 23.39
N ALA A 478 -5.54 22.34 23.46
CA ALA A 478 -5.35 23.78 23.61
C ALA A 478 -5.54 24.58 22.31
N SER A 479 -5.48 23.93 21.14
CA SER A 479 -5.51 24.58 19.82
C SER A 479 -6.93 24.73 19.23
N ALA A 480 -7.98 24.54 20.04
CA ALA A 480 -9.36 24.72 19.62
C ALA A 480 -9.64 26.22 19.31
N GLY A 481 -9.18 26.69 18.15
CA GLY A 481 -9.36 28.07 17.68
C GLY A 481 -8.13 28.77 17.08
N THR A 482 -6.95 28.14 17.01
CA THR A 482 -5.73 28.84 16.52
C THR A 482 -5.60 28.83 14.98
N LEU A 483 -5.19 29.97 14.42
CA LEU A 483 -4.98 30.22 12.99
C LEU A 483 -4.01 29.22 12.33
N PRO A 484 -4.10 29.01 11.00
CA PRO A 484 -3.26 28.07 10.24
C PRO A 484 -1.75 28.20 10.47
N ASP A 485 -1.25 29.41 10.76
CA ASP A 485 0.19 29.71 10.88
C ASP A 485 0.90 29.00 12.03
N VAL A 486 0.19 28.60 13.10
CA VAL A 486 0.79 27.88 14.24
C VAL A 486 1.00 26.39 13.91
N ALA A 487 0.09 25.79 13.12
CA ALA A 487 0.22 24.41 12.68
C ALA A 487 1.40 24.22 11.70
N THR A 488 1.68 25.22 10.86
CA THR A 488 2.86 25.24 9.97
C THR A 488 4.17 25.39 10.75
N ALA A 489 4.18 26.13 11.85
CA ALA A 489 5.38 26.33 12.68
C ALA A 489 5.86 25.05 13.40
N GLN A 490 4.95 24.12 13.71
CA GLN A 490 5.28 22.84 14.35
C GLN A 490 5.56 21.69 13.36
N ALA A 491 5.40 21.91 12.05
CA ALA A 491 5.51 20.86 11.05
C ALA A 491 6.82 20.05 11.12
N PRO A 492 8.02 20.65 11.36
CA PRO A 492 9.25 19.87 11.50
C PRO A 492 9.28 19.00 12.77
N LEU A 493 8.73 19.48 13.89
CA LEU A 493 8.64 18.71 15.13
C LEU A 493 7.68 17.52 14.98
N GLN A 494 6.54 17.75 14.32
CA GLN A 494 5.56 16.71 14.00
C GLN A 494 6.13 15.68 13.02
N ARG A 495 6.89 16.14 12.02
CA ARG A 495 7.58 15.26 11.08
C ARG A 495 8.57 14.34 11.81
N PHE A 496 9.43 14.92 12.66
CA PHE A 496 10.36 14.15 13.49
C PHE A 496 9.64 13.15 14.38
N PHE A 497 8.50 13.51 14.98
CA PHE A 497 7.69 12.57 15.77
C PHE A 497 7.23 11.37 14.95
N PHE A 498 6.69 11.57 13.75
CA PHE A 498 6.24 10.45 12.90
C PHE A 498 7.39 9.57 12.43
N ASP A 499 8.51 10.18 12.03
CA ASP A 499 9.70 9.44 11.61
C ASP A 499 10.28 8.64 12.80
N ALA A 500 10.36 9.23 14.00
CA ALA A 500 10.80 8.54 15.22
C ALA A 500 9.83 7.44 15.66
N LEU A 501 8.52 7.66 15.53
CA LEU A 501 7.49 6.65 15.81
C LEU A 501 7.61 5.45 14.87
N GLN A 502 7.80 5.69 13.57
CA GLN A 502 8.04 4.62 12.60
C GLN A 502 9.33 3.87 12.93
N PHE A 503 10.40 4.58 13.27
CA PHE A 503 11.68 4.00 13.67
C PHE A 503 11.51 3.08 14.89
N THR A 504 10.90 3.58 15.97
CA THR A 504 10.65 2.81 17.21
C THR A 504 9.78 1.58 16.96
N ARG A 505 8.77 1.65 16.07
CA ARG A 505 7.94 0.49 15.70
C ARG A 505 8.76 -0.62 15.03
N LEU A 506 9.74 -0.25 14.19
CA LEU A 506 10.63 -1.21 13.51
C LEU A 506 11.72 -1.74 14.46
N CYS A 507 12.07 -1.01 15.53
CA CYS A 507 13.00 -1.45 16.58
C CYS A 507 12.46 -2.54 17.52
N ALA A 508 11.16 -2.85 17.48
CA ALA A 508 10.48 -3.66 18.51
C ALA A 508 10.81 -5.17 18.47
N GLY A 509 11.89 -5.58 17.80
CA GLY A 509 12.37 -6.95 17.69
C GLY A 509 13.78 -7.01 17.09
N SER A 510 14.32 -8.22 16.92
CA SER A 510 15.61 -8.39 16.25
C SER A 510 15.51 -7.97 14.78
N LEU A 511 16.47 -7.18 14.29
CA LEU A 511 16.57 -6.86 12.86
C LEU A 511 17.25 -8.00 12.08
N ALA A 512 17.88 -8.94 12.80
CA ALA A 512 18.71 -9.98 12.24
C ALA A 512 17.96 -10.79 11.17
N GLY A 513 18.62 -10.96 10.03
CA GLY A 513 18.11 -11.73 8.91
C GLY A 513 17.08 -11.03 8.02
N HIS A 514 16.61 -9.81 8.31
CA HIS A 514 15.70 -9.09 7.39
C HIS A 514 15.98 -7.60 7.24
N SER A 515 16.64 -6.97 8.20
CA SER A 515 16.91 -5.53 8.21
C SER A 515 18.26 -5.23 8.83
N VAL A 516 18.70 -3.99 8.68
CA VAL A 516 19.93 -3.47 9.27
C VAL A 516 19.70 -2.12 9.91
N PHE A 517 20.39 -1.87 11.01
CA PHE A 517 20.63 -0.52 11.47
C PHE A 517 21.83 0.05 10.70
N GLU A 518 21.58 1.02 9.84
CA GLU A 518 22.62 1.80 9.16
C GLU A 518 22.89 3.09 9.92
N SER A 519 24.15 3.47 9.98
CA SER A 519 24.58 4.79 10.39
C SER A 519 25.58 5.35 9.40
N VAL A 520 25.36 6.58 8.97
CA VAL A 520 26.17 7.30 7.98
C VAL A 520 26.68 8.59 8.63
N ARG A 521 27.99 8.80 8.61
CA ARG A 521 28.66 10.04 9.05
C ARG A 521 28.93 10.93 7.84
N GLY A 522 28.78 12.25 8.03
CA GLY A 522 28.55 13.18 6.92
C GLY A 522 29.71 13.42 5.96
N GLY A 523 29.36 13.64 4.69
CA GLY A 523 30.13 14.31 3.62
C GLY A 523 29.35 15.50 3.03
N GLU A 524 29.98 16.34 2.19
CA GLU A 524 29.37 17.55 1.60
C GLU A 524 28.34 17.22 0.50
N GLY A 525 27.10 16.86 0.88
CA GLY A 525 25.99 16.74 -0.07
C GLY A 525 24.64 16.29 0.54
N PRO A 526 23.50 16.54 -0.14
CA PRO A 526 22.17 16.16 0.36
C PRO A 526 21.90 14.64 0.42
N ARG A 527 22.80 13.82 -0.15
CA ARG A 527 22.81 12.34 -0.07
C ARG A 527 23.86 11.78 0.90
N GLU A 528 24.69 12.65 1.47
CA GLU A 528 25.79 12.34 2.38
C GLU A 528 25.59 13.01 3.74
N ALA A 529 24.35 13.42 4.06
CA ALA A 529 24.03 13.99 5.36
C ALA A 529 24.09 12.92 6.45
N ASP A 530 24.62 13.29 7.60
CA ASP A 530 24.65 12.46 8.82
C ASP A 530 23.24 11.92 9.13
N ALA A 531 23.11 10.59 9.11
CA ALA A 531 21.82 9.90 9.19
C ALA A 531 21.95 8.54 9.87
N ILE A 532 20.85 8.10 10.50
CA ILE A 532 20.64 6.72 10.93
C ILE A 532 19.39 6.18 10.27
N ALA A 533 19.38 4.89 9.96
CA ALA A 533 18.24 4.26 9.33
C ALA A 533 18.06 2.82 9.79
N ILE A 534 16.82 2.37 9.86
CA ILE A 534 16.51 0.95 9.74
C ILE A 534 16.21 0.71 8.26
N ARG A 535 17.04 -0.07 7.59
CA ARG A 535 16.77 -0.49 6.21
C ARG A 535 16.25 -1.90 6.20
N ASN A 536 15.07 -2.08 5.63
CA ASN A 536 14.61 -3.40 5.26
C ASN A 536 15.30 -3.87 3.98
N LEU A 537 15.94 -5.04 4.06
CA LEU A 537 16.61 -5.68 2.94
C LEU A 537 15.74 -6.81 2.37
N VAL A 538 15.07 -7.54 3.26
CA VAL A 538 14.16 -8.65 2.94
C VAL A 538 12.79 -8.37 3.59
N PRO A 539 11.77 -7.96 2.83
CA PRO A 539 10.45 -7.63 3.39
C PRO A 539 9.61 -8.87 3.74
N ALA A 540 10.06 -10.08 3.35
CA ALA A 540 9.34 -11.34 3.53
C ALA A 540 8.67 -11.52 4.90
N PRO A 541 9.33 -11.32 6.06
CA PRO A 541 8.69 -11.55 7.36
C PRO A 541 7.46 -10.68 7.61
N PHE A 542 7.43 -9.47 7.03
CA PHE A 542 6.30 -8.56 7.16
C PHE A 542 5.16 -8.90 6.20
N LEU A 543 5.49 -9.29 4.97
CA LEU A 543 4.53 -9.59 3.91
C LEU A 543 3.87 -10.96 4.06
N GLN A 544 4.55 -11.94 4.68
CA GLN A 544 3.99 -13.28 4.95
C GLN A 544 2.62 -13.22 5.63
N ARG A 545 2.47 -12.37 6.65
CA ARG A 545 1.19 -12.17 7.35
C ARG A 545 0.10 -11.56 6.46
N ARG A 546 0.50 -10.78 5.44
CA ARG A 546 -0.41 -10.16 4.46
C ARG A 546 -0.92 -11.19 3.46
N PHE A 547 -0.04 -12.05 2.96
CA PHE A 547 -0.43 -13.15 2.07
C PHE A 547 -1.30 -14.18 2.79
N ALA A 548 -0.94 -14.55 4.03
CA ALA A 548 -1.70 -15.51 4.84
C ALA A 548 -3.12 -15.03 5.22
N ALA A 549 -3.36 -13.71 5.26
CA ALA A 549 -4.69 -13.15 5.53
C ALA A 549 -5.60 -13.11 4.29
N SER A 550 -5.05 -13.33 3.09
CA SER A 550 -5.84 -13.41 1.86
C SER A 550 -6.29 -14.84 1.58
N MET A 551 -7.44 -15.00 0.94
CA MET A 551 -7.86 -16.29 0.38
C MET A 551 -6.91 -16.70 -0.76
N THR A 552 -6.51 -15.74 -1.58
CA THR A 552 -5.52 -15.92 -2.65
C THR A 552 -4.86 -14.59 -2.93
N THR A 553 -3.58 -14.63 -3.26
CA THR A 553 -2.85 -13.49 -3.82
C THR A 553 -2.21 -13.88 -5.13
N VAL A 554 -2.50 -13.13 -6.19
CA VAL A 554 -1.88 -13.30 -7.51
C VAL A 554 -0.92 -12.15 -7.75
N CYS A 555 0.38 -12.43 -7.75
CA CYS A 555 1.44 -11.51 -8.14
C CYS A 555 1.74 -11.70 -9.62
N PHE A 556 1.41 -10.73 -10.47
CA PHE A 556 1.64 -10.85 -11.91
C PHE A 556 2.38 -9.65 -12.50
N SER A 557 3.21 -9.89 -13.51
CA SER A 557 4.07 -8.87 -14.11
C SER A 557 4.73 -9.37 -15.41
N GLY A 558 5.15 -8.44 -16.28
CA GLY A 558 5.94 -8.78 -17.48
C GLY A 558 7.36 -9.26 -17.21
N THR A 559 7.91 -8.95 -16.03
CA THR A 559 9.33 -9.14 -15.71
C THR A 559 9.51 -9.63 -14.27
N ILE A 560 8.75 -10.65 -13.87
CA ILE A 560 8.79 -11.21 -12.51
C ILE A 560 9.42 -12.61 -12.50
N ALA A 561 10.62 -12.71 -13.07
CA ALA A 561 11.49 -13.88 -12.99
C ALA A 561 12.88 -13.46 -12.50
N PRO A 562 13.66 -14.37 -11.88
CA PRO A 562 13.30 -15.75 -11.51
C PRO A 562 12.26 -15.84 -10.38
N PHE A 563 11.35 -16.81 -10.42
CA PHE A 563 10.28 -16.92 -9.42
C PHE A 563 10.79 -17.19 -8.00
N ALA A 564 11.83 -18.04 -7.85
CA ALA A 564 12.46 -18.31 -6.56
C ALA A 564 12.94 -17.02 -5.86
N PHE A 565 13.56 -16.10 -6.61
CA PHE A 565 14.00 -14.80 -6.08
C PHE A 565 12.84 -14.00 -5.47
N TYR A 566 11.73 -13.88 -6.21
CA TYR A 566 10.57 -13.13 -5.71
C TYR A 566 9.83 -13.87 -4.58
N ARG A 567 9.72 -15.19 -4.65
CA ARG A 567 9.13 -16.00 -3.58
C ARG A 567 9.87 -15.79 -2.26
N ASP A 568 11.20 -15.87 -2.31
CA ASP A 568 12.07 -15.72 -1.14
C ASP A 568 12.03 -14.30 -0.58
N MET A 569 12.18 -13.30 -1.45
CA MET A 569 12.29 -11.90 -1.05
C MET A 569 10.95 -11.31 -0.58
N LEU A 570 9.84 -11.72 -1.20
CA LEU A 570 8.50 -11.30 -0.79
C LEU A 570 7.94 -12.19 0.33
N GLY A 571 8.45 -13.40 0.52
CA GLY A 571 7.91 -14.35 1.50
C GLY A 571 6.58 -14.96 1.05
N LEU A 572 6.44 -15.26 -0.23
CA LEU A 572 5.29 -16.03 -0.72
C LEU A 572 5.33 -17.44 -0.12
N PRO A 573 4.17 -18.08 0.13
CA PRO A 573 4.10 -19.45 0.61
C PRO A 573 4.87 -20.44 -0.30
N GLY A 574 5.46 -21.48 0.29
CA GLY A 574 6.25 -22.48 -0.45
C GLY A 574 5.44 -23.28 -1.48
N ASP A 575 4.12 -23.36 -1.28
CA ASP A 575 3.16 -24.01 -2.18
C ASP A 575 2.53 -23.05 -3.22
N ALA A 576 3.03 -21.81 -3.31
CA ALA A 576 2.59 -20.85 -4.31
C ALA A 576 2.80 -21.42 -5.72
N GLY A 577 1.77 -21.32 -6.56
CA GLY A 577 1.87 -21.69 -7.97
C GLY A 577 2.81 -20.75 -8.72
N GLU A 578 3.52 -21.28 -9.71
CA GLU A 578 4.39 -20.54 -10.61
C GLU A 578 3.86 -20.69 -12.04
N LEU A 579 3.74 -19.59 -12.78
CA LEU A 579 3.30 -19.61 -14.18
C LEU A 579 4.16 -18.67 -15.03
N GLU A 580 4.78 -19.19 -16.07
CA GLU A 580 5.39 -18.39 -17.13
C GLU A 580 4.56 -18.53 -18.40
N VAL A 581 3.86 -17.45 -18.77
CA VAL A 581 3.06 -17.40 -19.98
C VAL A 581 3.97 -17.08 -21.16
N ALA A 582 3.87 -17.88 -22.22
CA ALA A 582 4.64 -17.68 -23.44
C ALA A 582 4.40 -16.29 -24.05
N SER A 583 5.45 -15.72 -24.65
CA SER A 583 5.37 -14.45 -25.37
C SER A 583 4.51 -14.59 -26.64
N PRO A 584 3.58 -13.66 -26.90
CA PRO A 584 2.92 -13.60 -28.21
C PRO A 584 3.87 -13.11 -29.31
N PHE A 585 5.02 -12.51 -28.93
CA PHE A 585 5.95 -11.92 -29.87
C PHE A 585 6.83 -12.98 -30.54
N ARG A 586 7.06 -12.78 -31.84
CA ARG A 586 7.93 -13.60 -32.66
C ARG A 586 9.35 -13.07 -32.60
N THR A 587 10.31 -13.98 -32.58
CA THR A 587 11.74 -13.67 -32.61
C THR A 587 12.14 -12.72 -33.75
N ALA A 588 11.52 -12.83 -34.92
CA ALA A 588 11.80 -11.98 -36.07
C ALA A 588 11.43 -10.49 -35.87
N GLN A 589 10.65 -10.15 -34.84
CA GLN A 589 10.26 -8.76 -34.56
C GLN A 589 11.39 -7.95 -33.93
N LEU A 590 12.27 -8.59 -33.15
CA LEU A 590 13.31 -7.90 -32.39
C LEU A 590 14.68 -8.49 -32.71
N GLU A 591 15.49 -7.71 -33.41
CA GLU A 591 16.89 -8.04 -33.63
C GLU A 591 17.70 -7.73 -32.36
N VAL A 592 18.16 -8.75 -31.64
CA VAL A 592 18.93 -8.59 -30.40
C VAL A 592 20.40 -8.87 -30.64
N ARG A 593 21.25 -7.86 -30.47
CA ARG A 593 22.70 -7.94 -30.69
C ARG A 593 23.50 -7.65 -29.43
N ILE A 594 24.51 -8.45 -29.16
CA ILE A 594 25.49 -8.22 -28.08
C ILE A 594 26.81 -7.74 -28.70
N ALA A 595 27.32 -6.61 -28.20
CA ALA A 595 28.69 -6.18 -28.48
C ALA A 595 29.65 -6.83 -27.47
N ALA A 596 30.18 -8.01 -27.81
CA ALA A 596 31.05 -8.78 -26.90
C ALA A 596 32.45 -8.19 -26.74
N ASP A 597 32.85 -7.29 -27.63
CA ASP A 597 34.10 -6.53 -27.61
C ASP A 597 34.05 -5.29 -26.70
N LEU A 598 32.89 -4.98 -26.11
CA LEU A 598 32.66 -3.75 -25.35
C LEU A 598 32.49 -4.03 -23.85
N SER A 599 33.29 -3.38 -23.00
CA SER A 599 33.10 -3.41 -21.54
C SER A 599 32.61 -2.06 -21.02
N THR A 600 31.53 -2.04 -20.22
CA THR A 600 31.02 -0.82 -19.55
C THR A 600 31.39 -0.73 -18.07
N ARG A 601 32.29 -1.61 -17.61
CA ARG A 601 32.87 -1.53 -16.25
C ARG A 601 33.61 -0.20 -16.10
N PHE A 602 33.58 0.37 -14.90
CA PHE A 602 34.13 1.70 -14.63
C PHE A 602 35.53 1.91 -15.21
N ARG A 603 36.45 0.95 -14.98
CA ARG A 603 37.83 0.96 -15.48
C ARG A 603 37.97 0.96 -17.01
N ASP A 604 36.99 0.42 -17.74
CA ASP A 604 37.04 0.24 -19.19
C ASP A 604 36.29 1.33 -19.95
N ARG A 605 35.38 2.07 -19.29
CA ARG A 605 34.44 3.03 -19.94
C ARG A 605 35.13 4.04 -20.84
N ALA A 606 36.23 4.64 -20.39
CA ALA A 606 36.95 5.65 -21.17
C ALA A 606 37.47 5.08 -22.50
N ARG A 607 38.00 3.86 -22.46
CA ARG A 607 38.50 3.14 -23.65
C ARG A 607 37.35 2.69 -24.57
N SER A 608 36.26 2.18 -24.00
CA SER A 608 35.10 1.68 -24.75
C SER A 608 34.21 2.79 -25.33
N MET A 609 34.35 4.04 -24.86
CA MET A 609 33.43 5.14 -25.20
C MET A 609 33.35 5.43 -26.70
N GLY A 610 34.48 5.45 -27.41
CA GLY A 610 34.51 5.69 -28.85
C GLY A 610 33.70 4.64 -29.60
N ARG A 611 33.94 3.36 -29.31
CA ARG A 611 33.23 2.24 -29.90
C ARG A 611 31.73 2.27 -29.62
N LEU A 612 31.34 2.60 -28.39
CA LEU A 612 29.94 2.73 -27.98
C LEU A 612 29.20 3.73 -28.86
N VAL A 613 29.72 4.95 -29.02
CA VAL A 613 29.03 5.99 -29.80
C VAL A 613 29.03 5.69 -31.30
N ASP A 614 30.09 5.06 -31.81
CA ASP A 614 30.18 4.68 -33.22
C ASP A 614 29.21 3.55 -33.58
N LEU A 615 28.98 2.58 -32.67
CA LEU A 615 27.95 1.55 -32.84
C LEU A 615 26.54 2.16 -32.90
N VAL A 616 26.25 3.14 -32.03
CA VAL A 616 24.97 3.84 -32.03
C VAL A 616 24.76 4.58 -33.36
N ALA A 617 25.77 5.29 -33.83
CA ALA A 617 25.71 6.04 -35.10
C ALA A 617 25.56 5.09 -36.31
N ALA A 618 26.37 4.04 -36.39
CA ALA A 618 26.30 3.07 -37.49
C ALA A 618 24.92 2.39 -37.59
N GLN A 619 24.31 2.06 -36.44
CA GLN A 619 22.95 1.52 -36.43
C GLN A 619 21.90 2.57 -36.84
N PHE A 620 22.06 3.83 -36.41
CA PHE A 620 21.18 4.92 -36.83
C PHE A 620 21.26 5.16 -38.35
N GLU A 621 22.46 5.13 -38.93
CA GLU A 621 22.67 5.30 -40.38
C GLU A 621 22.06 4.16 -41.19
N ARG A 622 22.16 2.91 -40.69
CA ARG A 622 21.54 1.74 -41.33
C ARG A 622 20.02 1.80 -41.35
N ARG A 623 19.40 2.29 -40.27
CA ARG A 623 17.94 2.44 -40.17
C ARG A 623 17.60 3.74 -39.42
N PRO A 624 17.49 4.89 -40.11
CA PRO A 624 17.17 6.16 -39.46
C PRO A 624 15.79 6.12 -38.80
N GLY A 625 15.72 6.63 -37.56
CA GLY A 625 14.47 6.70 -36.81
C GLY A 625 14.71 7.13 -35.38
N ASN A 626 13.76 6.86 -34.49
CA ASN A 626 13.90 7.18 -33.08
C ASN A 626 14.59 6.07 -32.30
N TYR A 627 15.67 6.42 -31.60
CA TYR A 627 16.42 5.51 -30.74
C TYR A 627 16.55 6.06 -29.32
N LEU A 628 16.72 5.15 -28.36
CA LEU A 628 16.98 5.49 -26.97
C LEU A 628 18.20 4.74 -26.44
N VAL A 629 19.15 5.47 -25.87
CA VAL A 629 20.38 4.93 -25.27
C VAL A 629 20.25 5.00 -23.75
N PHE A 630 20.36 3.85 -23.09
CA PHE A 630 20.32 3.71 -21.63
C PHE A 630 21.72 3.49 -21.06
N LEU A 631 22.10 4.36 -20.11
CA LEU A 631 23.39 4.35 -19.43
C LEU A 631 23.22 4.12 -17.92
N SER A 632 24.29 3.69 -17.24
CA SER A 632 24.23 3.35 -15.80
C SER A 632 24.15 4.54 -14.84
N SER A 633 24.55 5.75 -15.27
CA SER A 633 24.60 6.94 -14.42
C SER A 633 24.54 8.23 -15.26
N PHE A 634 24.17 9.34 -14.61
CA PHE A 634 24.14 10.67 -15.25
C PHE A 634 25.51 11.11 -15.75
N GLU A 635 26.58 10.78 -15.01
CA GLU A 635 27.96 11.07 -15.43
C GLU A 635 28.32 10.31 -16.71
N PHE A 636 28.02 9.01 -16.78
CA PHE A 636 28.31 8.21 -17.97
C PHE A 636 27.46 8.65 -19.16
N LEU A 637 26.20 9.00 -18.92
CA LEU A 637 25.30 9.60 -19.90
C LEU A 637 25.85 10.90 -20.48
N ALA A 638 26.31 11.83 -19.64
CA ALA A 638 26.84 13.12 -20.08
C ALA A 638 28.11 12.93 -20.93
N ALA A 639 29.01 12.04 -20.50
CA ALA A 639 30.22 11.71 -21.24
C ALA A 639 29.92 11.07 -22.61
N ALA A 640 28.97 10.13 -22.65
CA ALA A 640 28.55 9.47 -23.89
C ALA A 640 27.88 10.44 -24.86
N HIS A 641 26.94 11.26 -24.37
CA HIS A 641 26.25 12.27 -25.16
C HIS A 641 27.23 13.30 -25.74
N ALA A 642 28.13 13.85 -24.93
CA ALA A 642 29.14 14.81 -25.38
C ALA A 642 30.09 14.22 -26.44
N ARG A 643 30.50 12.94 -26.27
CA ARG A 643 31.34 12.25 -27.26
C ARG A 643 30.56 11.98 -28.56
N PHE A 644 29.30 11.58 -28.46
CA PHE A 644 28.42 11.32 -29.61
C PHE A 644 28.17 12.60 -30.41
N ALA A 645 27.73 13.68 -29.76
CA ALA A 645 27.45 14.96 -30.41
C ALA A 645 28.66 15.56 -31.14
N ARG A 646 29.88 15.34 -30.61
CA ARG A 646 31.12 15.79 -31.26
C ARG A 646 31.52 14.93 -32.47
N ARG A 647 31.35 13.60 -32.40
CA ARG A 647 31.76 12.70 -33.49
C ARG A 647 30.72 12.62 -34.61
N HIS A 648 29.44 12.77 -34.26
CA HIS A 648 28.29 12.55 -35.16
C HIS A 648 27.31 13.75 -35.11
N PRO A 649 27.75 14.97 -35.48
CA PRO A 649 26.95 16.20 -35.30
C PRO A 649 25.68 16.27 -36.18
N ALA A 650 25.58 15.44 -37.23
CA ALA A 650 24.43 15.40 -38.12
C ALA A 650 23.20 14.70 -37.50
N ILE A 651 23.37 13.95 -36.41
CA ILE A 651 22.30 13.19 -35.77
C ILE A 651 21.69 14.01 -34.64
N ALA A 652 20.39 14.27 -34.70
CA ALA A 652 19.67 14.97 -33.65
C ALA A 652 19.71 14.18 -32.34
N THR A 653 20.06 14.84 -31.23
CA THR A 653 20.12 14.21 -29.90
C THR A 653 19.45 15.05 -28.82
N TRP A 654 18.98 14.38 -27.77
CA TRP A 654 18.48 15.01 -26.56
C TRP A 654 18.76 14.14 -25.35
N THR A 655 18.79 14.74 -24.15
CA THR A 655 19.27 14.06 -22.95
C THR A 655 18.36 14.26 -21.74
N GLN A 656 18.27 13.23 -20.90
CA GLN A 656 17.68 13.30 -19.57
C GLN A 656 18.59 14.12 -18.63
N SER A 657 17.98 14.94 -17.76
CA SER A 657 18.65 15.58 -16.62
C SER A 657 18.17 14.98 -15.29
N SER A 658 18.97 15.13 -14.23
CA SER A 658 18.68 14.59 -12.90
C SER A 658 17.52 15.28 -12.18
N ALA A 659 17.14 16.49 -12.61
CA ALA A 659 16.15 17.34 -11.96
C ALA A 659 14.86 17.53 -12.80
N MET A 660 14.58 16.66 -13.77
CA MET A 660 13.39 16.80 -14.63
C MET A 660 12.09 16.73 -13.81
N ARG A 661 11.32 17.81 -13.84
CA ARG A 661 9.92 17.85 -13.42
C ARG A 661 9.03 17.09 -14.42
N GLU A 662 7.80 16.80 -14.03
CA GLU A 662 6.85 16.01 -14.84
C GLU A 662 6.69 16.58 -16.27
N ALA A 663 6.45 17.90 -16.39
CA ALA A 663 6.35 18.57 -17.69
C ALA A 663 7.60 18.43 -18.57
N GLU A 664 8.81 18.39 -17.99
CA GLU A 664 10.06 18.20 -18.74
C GLU A 664 10.23 16.74 -19.18
N ARG A 665 9.73 15.78 -18.39
CA ARG A 665 9.68 14.37 -18.79
C ARG A 665 8.73 14.19 -19.94
N ASP A 666 7.54 14.79 -19.88
CA ASP A 666 6.57 14.74 -20.96
C ASP A 666 7.13 15.37 -22.25
N ALA A 667 7.84 16.49 -22.13
CA ALA A 667 8.54 17.11 -23.26
C ALA A 667 9.67 16.24 -23.84
N PHE A 668 10.37 15.46 -23.02
CA PHE A 668 11.35 14.47 -23.48
C PHE A 668 10.67 13.37 -24.30
N VAL A 669 9.57 12.82 -23.78
CA VAL A 669 8.78 11.77 -24.44
C VAL A 669 8.15 12.27 -25.74
N ALA A 670 7.64 13.50 -25.75
CA ALA A 670 6.94 14.09 -26.90
C ALA A 670 7.83 14.29 -28.14
N ARG A 671 9.16 14.12 -28.02
CA ARG A 671 10.10 14.10 -29.15
C ARG A 671 10.04 12.78 -29.94
N PHE A 672 9.62 11.68 -29.32
CA PHE A 672 9.44 10.37 -29.95
C PHE A 672 8.10 10.33 -30.71
N ARG A 673 8.11 10.91 -31.91
CA ARG A 673 6.95 10.97 -32.81
C ARG A 673 7.09 9.95 -33.94
N PRO A 674 5.99 9.42 -34.51
CA PRO A 674 6.06 8.61 -35.72
C PRO A 674 6.84 9.34 -36.84
N GLY A 675 7.70 8.62 -37.56
CA GLY A 675 8.61 9.21 -38.56
C GLY A 675 9.75 10.08 -38.00
N GLY A 676 9.83 10.27 -36.67
CA GLY A 676 10.90 11.03 -36.02
C GLY A 676 12.28 10.39 -36.20
N ARG A 677 13.33 11.22 -36.20
CA ARG A 677 14.72 10.79 -36.37
C ARG A 677 15.61 11.45 -35.32
N GLY A 678 16.10 10.66 -34.39
CA GLY A 678 17.10 11.11 -33.43
C GLY A 678 17.33 10.13 -32.29
N VAL A 679 18.28 10.49 -31.42
CA VAL A 679 18.77 9.62 -30.34
C VAL A 679 18.58 10.32 -29.00
N GLY A 680 17.69 9.76 -28.18
CA GLY A 680 17.55 10.16 -26.78
C GLY A 680 18.57 9.45 -25.88
N PHE A 681 19.10 10.15 -24.89
CA PHE A 681 19.99 9.59 -23.87
C PHE A 681 19.31 9.63 -22.49
N ALA A 682 19.24 8.48 -21.81
CA ALA A 682 18.57 8.33 -20.53
C ALA A 682 19.32 7.38 -19.58
N VAL A 683 19.02 7.47 -18.28
CA VAL A 683 19.58 6.56 -17.26
C VAL A 683 18.69 5.31 -17.14
N LEU A 684 19.31 4.13 -17.15
CA LEU A 684 18.64 2.85 -16.97
C LEU A 684 18.01 2.74 -15.56
N GLY A 685 16.75 2.30 -15.50
CA GLY A 685 15.99 2.26 -14.23
C GLY A 685 15.51 3.62 -13.74
N GLY A 686 15.63 4.68 -14.54
CA GLY A 686 14.98 5.97 -14.30
C GLY A 686 13.56 6.05 -14.86
N ALA A 687 12.96 7.24 -14.83
CA ALA A 687 11.56 7.49 -15.25
C ALA A 687 11.23 6.95 -16.66
N PHE A 688 12.18 7.00 -17.59
CA PHE A 688 11.99 6.59 -19.00
C PHE A 688 12.15 5.07 -19.22
N GLY A 689 12.77 4.33 -18.30
CA GLY A 689 12.89 2.87 -18.40
C GLY A 689 11.61 2.13 -17.99
N GLU A 690 10.84 2.71 -17.06
CA GLU A 690 9.70 2.03 -16.43
C GLU A 690 8.33 2.65 -16.75
N GLY A 691 8.23 3.94 -17.12
CA GLY A 691 6.96 4.69 -17.08
C GLY A 691 6.42 5.24 -18.39
N VAL A 692 7.09 5.05 -19.53
CA VAL A 692 6.73 5.72 -20.79
C VAL A 692 6.26 4.70 -21.84
N ASP A 693 5.20 5.05 -22.56
CA ASP A 693 4.66 4.26 -23.66
C ASP A 693 5.02 4.88 -25.02
N LEU A 694 5.78 4.15 -25.83
CA LEU A 694 6.30 4.57 -27.15
C LEU A 694 6.02 3.48 -28.20
N PRO A 695 4.75 3.24 -28.57
CA PRO A 695 4.39 2.16 -29.49
C PRO A 695 4.78 2.46 -30.95
N GLY A 696 5.00 1.40 -31.74
CA GLY A 696 5.27 1.47 -33.17
C GLY A 696 6.53 2.27 -33.52
N GLU A 697 6.44 3.09 -34.58
CA GLU A 697 7.57 3.87 -35.10
C GLU A 697 8.08 4.97 -34.15
N ARG A 698 7.41 5.19 -33.02
CA ARG A 698 7.87 6.14 -32.01
C ARG A 698 9.19 5.71 -31.39
N LEU A 699 9.51 4.42 -31.35
CA LEU A 699 10.80 3.91 -30.87
C LEU A 699 11.17 2.62 -31.63
N ILE A 700 12.10 2.73 -32.56
CA ILE A 700 12.50 1.60 -33.42
C ILE A 700 13.74 0.87 -32.92
N GLY A 701 14.42 1.39 -31.90
CA GLY A 701 15.53 0.68 -31.29
C GLY A 701 16.04 1.25 -29.98
N VAL A 702 16.67 0.38 -29.20
CA VAL A 702 17.22 0.69 -27.88
C VAL A 702 18.65 0.18 -27.78
N PHE A 703 19.51 0.99 -27.16
CA PHE A 703 20.87 0.60 -26.78
C PHE A 703 20.98 0.58 -25.26
N ILE A 704 21.51 -0.49 -24.69
CA ILE A 704 21.68 -0.64 -23.24
C ILE A 704 23.15 -0.88 -22.95
N ALA A 705 23.83 0.14 -22.42
CA ALA A 705 25.25 0.10 -22.08
C ALA A 705 25.47 -0.12 -20.57
N SER A 706 24.82 -1.14 -20.02
CA SER A 706 25.01 -1.61 -18.65
C SER A 706 24.15 -2.85 -18.37
N LEU A 707 24.57 -3.69 -17.42
CA LEU A 707 23.70 -4.71 -16.82
C LEU A 707 22.70 -4.13 -15.80
N GLY A 708 22.71 -2.80 -15.58
CA GLY A 708 21.82 -2.15 -14.61
C GLY A 708 22.10 -2.48 -13.14
N LEU A 709 23.27 -3.07 -12.88
CA LEU A 709 23.70 -3.46 -11.54
C LEU A 709 23.69 -2.24 -10.61
N PRO A 710 23.19 -2.38 -9.37
CA PRO A 710 23.39 -1.40 -8.32
C PRO A 710 24.86 -1.00 -8.15
N GLN A 711 25.10 0.17 -7.55
CA GLN A 711 26.45 0.62 -7.23
C GLN A 711 27.12 -0.36 -6.27
N HIS A 712 28.42 -0.55 -6.41
CA HIS A 712 29.18 -1.35 -5.44
C HIS A 712 29.59 -0.39 -4.33
N ASP A 713 28.88 -0.45 -3.21
CA ASP A 713 29.08 0.37 -2.02
C ASP A 713 28.94 -0.50 -0.76
N ALA A 714 29.39 0.02 0.39
CA ALA A 714 29.36 -0.72 1.66
C ALA A 714 27.94 -1.20 2.03
N ARG A 715 26.92 -0.44 1.63
CA ARG A 715 25.51 -0.77 1.85
C ARG A 715 25.05 -1.98 1.04
N ASN A 716 25.29 -2.00 -0.27
CA ASN A 716 24.92 -3.12 -1.12
C ASN A 716 25.74 -4.37 -0.79
N GLU A 717 26.97 -4.19 -0.29
CA GLU A 717 27.77 -5.30 0.22
C GLU A 717 27.18 -5.92 1.49
N ALA A 718 26.80 -5.10 2.47
CA ALA A 718 26.08 -5.57 3.65
C ALA A 718 24.76 -6.29 3.28
N MET A 719 24.08 -5.82 2.24
CA MET A 719 22.89 -6.48 1.69
C MET A 719 23.21 -7.83 1.05
N ARG A 720 24.26 -7.92 0.23
CA ARG A 720 24.75 -9.16 -0.37
C ARG A 720 25.07 -10.21 0.68
N GLU A 721 25.84 -9.85 1.71
CA GLU A 721 26.23 -10.75 2.79
C GLU A 721 25.02 -11.30 3.53
N ARG A 722 24.06 -10.45 3.88
CA ARG A 722 22.86 -10.87 4.64
C ARG A 722 21.95 -11.77 3.85
N ILE A 723 21.76 -11.48 2.57
CA ILE A 723 20.97 -12.31 1.67
C ILE A 723 21.65 -13.68 1.49
N ALA A 724 22.97 -13.70 1.33
CA ALA A 724 23.73 -14.95 1.25
C ALA A 724 23.55 -15.79 2.53
N THR A 725 23.69 -15.18 3.71
CA THR A 725 23.48 -15.85 5.00
C THR A 725 22.06 -16.38 5.16
N ARG A 726 21.04 -15.61 4.78
CA ARG A 726 19.64 -15.98 4.98
C ARG A 726 19.20 -17.14 4.08
N PHE A 727 19.57 -17.10 2.81
CA PHE A 727 19.04 -18.04 1.82
C PHE A 727 20.02 -19.14 1.42
N GLY A 728 21.27 -19.11 1.92
CA GLY A 728 22.29 -20.11 1.58
C GLY A 728 22.64 -20.15 0.09
N GLY A 729 22.27 -19.11 -0.66
CA GLY A 729 22.37 -19.01 -2.12
C GLY A 729 23.27 -17.86 -2.59
N ASP A 730 23.24 -17.60 -3.89
CA ASP A 730 24.05 -16.55 -4.52
C ASP A 730 23.54 -15.14 -4.14
N GLY A 731 24.08 -14.59 -3.05
CA GLY A 731 23.80 -13.22 -2.61
C GLY A 731 24.14 -12.16 -3.66
N HIS A 732 25.11 -12.42 -4.55
CA HIS A 732 25.39 -11.50 -5.65
C HIS A 732 24.26 -11.50 -6.69
N ALA A 733 23.67 -12.66 -6.99
CA ALA A 733 22.54 -12.71 -7.91
C ALA A 733 21.31 -11.95 -7.40
N TYR A 734 20.95 -12.14 -6.12
CA TYR A 734 19.81 -11.50 -5.47
C TYR A 734 20.00 -9.99 -5.28
N THR A 735 21.21 -9.54 -4.94
CA THR A 735 21.48 -8.12 -4.68
C THR A 735 21.73 -7.34 -5.97
N TYR A 736 22.48 -7.91 -6.92
CA TYR A 736 22.97 -7.18 -8.08
C TYR A 736 22.36 -7.65 -9.40
N LEU A 737 22.47 -8.94 -9.72
CA LEU A 737 22.19 -9.45 -11.07
C LEU A 737 20.69 -9.40 -11.43
N TYR A 738 19.82 -9.99 -10.61
CA TYR A 738 18.38 -10.06 -10.93
C TYR A 738 17.72 -8.67 -10.97
N PRO A 739 17.95 -7.76 -9.99
CA PRO A 739 17.42 -6.40 -10.08
C PRO A 739 17.97 -5.61 -11.28
N GLY A 740 19.24 -5.85 -11.65
CA GLY A 740 19.87 -5.21 -12.79
C GLY A 740 19.27 -5.64 -14.12
N LEU A 741 19.20 -6.95 -14.38
CA LEU A 741 18.64 -7.50 -15.62
C LEU A 741 17.15 -7.22 -15.76
N ARG A 742 16.40 -7.16 -14.66
CA ARG A 742 15.01 -6.68 -14.70
C ARG A 742 14.90 -5.33 -15.40
N LYS A 743 15.75 -4.36 -15.04
CA LYS A 743 15.75 -3.02 -15.67
C LYS A 743 16.09 -3.10 -17.15
N VAL A 744 17.03 -3.98 -17.53
CA VAL A 744 17.40 -4.24 -18.94
C VAL A 744 16.19 -4.74 -19.73
N VAL A 745 15.49 -5.76 -19.23
CA VAL A 745 14.32 -6.34 -19.90
C VAL A 745 13.18 -5.32 -20.01
N GLN A 746 12.95 -4.52 -18.96
CA GLN A 746 11.93 -3.47 -18.98
C GLN A 746 12.22 -2.35 -19.98
N ALA A 747 13.49 -1.96 -20.10
CA ALA A 747 13.94 -0.98 -21.08
C ALA A 747 13.82 -1.53 -22.51
N ALA A 748 14.19 -2.79 -22.72
CA ALA A 748 14.06 -3.47 -24.00
C ALA A 748 12.59 -3.66 -24.43
N GLY A 749 11.71 -4.00 -23.50
CA GLY A 749 10.26 -4.11 -23.73
C GLY A 749 9.55 -2.80 -24.11
N ARG A 750 10.29 -1.70 -24.32
CA ARG A 750 9.78 -0.45 -24.90
C ARG A 750 9.75 -0.51 -26.43
N VAL A 751 10.57 -1.35 -27.05
CA VAL A 751 10.68 -1.46 -28.52
C VAL A 751 9.51 -2.24 -29.11
N ILE A 752 9.09 -3.32 -28.44
CA ILE A 752 8.02 -4.20 -28.89
C ILE A 752 6.85 -4.14 -27.91
N ARG A 753 5.71 -3.62 -28.36
CA ARG A 753 4.45 -3.50 -27.61
C ARG A 753 3.32 -4.31 -28.25
N THR A 754 3.29 -4.35 -29.57
CA THR A 754 2.30 -5.04 -30.39
C THR A 754 2.92 -6.16 -31.21
N GLU A 755 2.08 -7.04 -31.78
CA GLU A 755 2.52 -8.15 -32.64
C GLU A 755 3.06 -7.70 -34.01
N ASP A 756 2.88 -6.42 -34.33
CA ASP A 756 3.31 -5.78 -35.58
C ASP A 756 4.57 -4.92 -35.40
N ASP A 757 4.92 -4.57 -34.17
CA ASP A 757 6.11 -3.78 -33.90
C ASP A 757 7.37 -4.54 -34.34
N THR A 758 8.34 -3.81 -34.89
CA THR A 758 9.67 -4.34 -35.20
C THR A 758 10.76 -3.35 -34.79
N GLY A 759 11.89 -3.86 -34.31
CA GLY A 759 12.97 -3.00 -33.89
C GLY A 759 14.28 -3.72 -33.59
N VAL A 760 15.24 -2.97 -33.07
CA VAL A 760 16.58 -3.45 -32.74
C VAL A 760 16.92 -3.19 -31.28
N LEU A 761 17.54 -4.16 -30.63
CA LEU A 761 18.08 -4.04 -29.28
C LEU A 761 19.58 -4.33 -29.30
N TRP A 762 20.36 -3.35 -28.88
CA TRP A 762 21.79 -3.50 -28.66
C TRP A 762 22.11 -3.61 -27.18
N LEU A 763 22.69 -4.73 -26.79
CA LEU A 763 23.23 -5.00 -25.46
C LEU A 763 24.75 -4.73 -25.49
N LEU A 764 25.13 -3.53 -25.07
CA LEU A 764 26.48 -3.00 -25.21
C LEU A 764 27.33 -3.32 -23.97
N ASP A 765 27.53 -4.60 -23.67
CA ASP A 765 28.45 -5.08 -22.63
C ASP A 765 28.78 -6.57 -22.81
N ASP A 766 30.06 -6.94 -22.69
CA ASP A 766 30.56 -8.32 -22.82
C ASP A 766 29.89 -9.30 -21.85
N ARG A 767 29.44 -8.83 -20.68
CA ARG A 767 28.81 -9.69 -19.69
C ARG A 767 27.48 -10.24 -20.16
N PHE A 768 26.80 -9.63 -21.13
CA PHE A 768 25.58 -10.18 -21.71
C PHE A 768 25.82 -11.50 -22.45
N ALA A 769 27.04 -11.77 -22.91
CA ALA A 769 27.38 -13.03 -23.58
C ALA A 769 27.54 -14.21 -22.59
N ARG A 770 27.66 -13.93 -21.29
CA ARG A 770 27.87 -14.97 -20.26
C ARG A 770 26.65 -15.90 -20.16
N PRO A 771 26.85 -17.22 -20.02
CA PRO A 771 25.74 -18.17 -19.94
C PRO A 771 24.76 -17.87 -18.80
N GLU A 772 25.23 -17.47 -17.62
CA GLU A 772 24.33 -17.14 -16.51
C GLU A 772 23.45 -15.91 -16.78
N VAL A 773 23.93 -14.95 -17.56
CA VAL A 773 23.17 -13.75 -17.95
C VAL A 773 22.19 -14.08 -19.07
N ARG A 774 22.62 -14.83 -20.09
CA ARG A 774 21.78 -15.23 -21.22
C ARG A 774 20.53 -16.00 -20.80
N ARG A 775 20.63 -16.86 -19.78
CA ARG A 775 19.50 -17.63 -19.23
C ARG A 775 18.41 -16.76 -18.57
N LEU A 776 18.74 -15.53 -18.21
CA LEU A 776 17.84 -14.59 -17.56
C LEU A 776 17.22 -13.59 -18.55
N LEU A 777 17.65 -13.60 -19.81
CA LEU A 777 17.03 -12.82 -20.87
C LEU A 777 15.74 -13.51 -21.33
N PRO A 778 14.75 -12.78 -21.86
CA PRO A 778 13.51 -13.36 -22.36
C PRO A 778 13.77 -14.49 -23.37
N PRO A 779 13.13 -15.66 -23.21
CA PRO A 779 13.45 -16.85 -24.00
C PRO A 779 13.14 -16.71 -25.51
N TRP A 780 12.24 -15.78 -25.88
CA TRP A 780 11.90 -15.52 -27.28
C TRP A 780 12.93 -14.65 -28.01
N TRP A 781 13.89 -14.05 -27.30
CA TRP A 781 14.97 -13.27 -27.90
C TRP A 781 15.99 -14.19 -28.59
N HIS A 782 16.17 -14.03 -29.90
CA HIS A 782 17.31 -14.60 -30.58
C HIS A 782 18.47 -13.62 -30.51
N VAL A 783 19.48 -14.03 -29.74
CA VAL A 783 20.59 -13.16 -29.38
C VAL A 783 21.79 -13.49 -30.27
N GLU A 784 22.17 -12.53 -31.09
CA GLU A 784 23.36 -12.57 -31.94
C GLU A 784 24.53 -11.91 -31.22
N VAL A 785 25.65 -12.64 -31.07
CA VAL A 785 26.88 -12.09 -30.53
C VAL A 785 27.73 -11.56 -31.67
N VAL A 786 27.95 -10.25 -31.69
CA VAL A 786 28.73 -9.60 -32.74
C VAL A 786 30.15 -9.38 -32.22
N ASP A 787 31.12 -10.09 -32.80
CA ASP A 787 32.55 -9.78 -32.65
C ASP A 787 32.96 -8.85 -33.80
N ALA A 788 33.12 -7.58 -33.49
CA ALA A 788 33.17 -6.57 -34.53
C ALA A 788 34.53 -6.39 -35.20
N ARG A 789 35.53 -7.25 -34.92
CA ARG A 789 36.70 -7.37 -35.81
C ARG A 789 36.34 -7.86 -37.22
N LEU A 790 35.12 -8.37 -37.43
CA LEU A 790 34.60 -8.82 -38.72
C LEU A 790 33.66 -7.81 -39.43
N CYS A 791 33.25 -6.72 -38.77
CA CYS A 791 32.35 -5.73 -39.38
C CYS A 791 33.05 -4.67 -40.25
N GLU A 792 34.39 -4.60 -40.23
CA GLU A 792 35.15 -3.75 -41.16
C GLU A 792 35.32 -4.39 -42.55
N THR A 793 34.96 -5.68 -42.73
CA THR A 793 35.27 -6.45 -43.96
C THR A 793 34.06 -6.95 -44.76
N GLU A 794 32.83 -6.86 -44.28
CA GLU A 794 31.66 -7.28 -45.07
C GLU A 794 30.77 -6.10 -45.47
N ALA A 795 31.04 -5.57 -46.66
CA ALA A 795 30.02 -4.88 -47.44
C ALA A 795 28.94 -5.91 -47.86
N ALA A 796 27.91 -6.08 -47.04
CA ALA A 796 26.74 -6.88 -47.36
C ALA A 796 25.73 -6.06 -48.23
N PRO A 797 24.98 -6.72 -49.14
CA PRO A 797 24.35 -6.08 -50.28
C PRO A 797 23.17 -5.19 -49.91
N ALA A 798 22.95 -4.15 -50.73
CA ALA A 798 21.88 -3.18 -50.59
C ALA A 798 20.49 -3.83 -50.40
N TYR A 799 19.77 -3.35 -49.40
CA TYR A 799 18.37 -3.64 -49.13
C TYR A 799 17.50 -3.41 -50.39
N ARG A 800 16.90 -4.49 -50.93
CA ARG A 800 15.82 -4.39 -51.93
C ARG A 800 14.47 -4.51 -51.20
N PRO A 801 13.59 -3.50 -51.29
CA PRO A 801 12.23 -3.64 -50.77
C PRO A 801 11.48 -4.74 -51.55
N LEU A 802 10.74 -5.57 -50.83
CA LEU A 802 9.83 -6.57 -51.42
C LEU A 802 8.71 -5.86 -52.20
N PRO A 803 8.31 -6.36 -53.37
CA PRO A 803 7.21 -5.78 -54.13
C PRO A 803 5.89 -6.01 -53.38
N VAL A 804 5.08 -4.95 -53.32
CA VAL A 804 3.70 -4.99 -52.85
C VAL A 804 2.86 -5.75 -53.88
N PRO A 805 2.10 -6.80 -53.52
CA PRO A 805 1.19 -7.47 -54.45
C PRO A 805 -0.05 -6.59 -54.73
N PRO A 806 -0.69 -6.75 -55.90
CA PRO A 806 -1.77 -5.88 -56.38
C PRO A 806 -3.03 -5.88 -55.52
#